data_AF-A0A9E5H6G2-F1
#
_entry.id   AF-A0A9E5H6G2-F1
#
_cell.length_a   1.000
_cell.length_b   1.000
_cell.length_c   1.000
_cell.angle_alpha   90.00
_cell.angle_beta   90.00
_cell.angle_gamma   90.00
#
_symmetry.space_group_name_H-M   'P 1'
#
loop_
_entity.id
_entity.type
_entity.pdbx_description
1 polymer ?
#
loop_
_entity_poly.entity_id
_entity_poly.type
_entity_poly.pdbx_seq_one_letter_code
_entity_poly.pdbx_strand_id
1 'polypeptide(L)'
;MIKITLPDGSIKEFAINSTLMDVAKSISEGLARNVISASFNEKTIETSTPLTTDGTLILYTFDDVNGKKAFWHSSAHVLAEAILQFYPNAKLTIGPAIESGFYYDIDFGEEIISEKDFKKIEDSFLEIARGKHEFKMREVSKADALALYQKENNPYKIELIENLIDGDITFCDHSTFTDLCRGGHIPNTGFIKAVKIMNVAGAYWRGDEKNNQLTRVYGISFPKQKMLTDYLELIEEAKKRDHRKLGKELELFTFSQKVGAGLPLWLPKGAALRSRLENFLKAAQKKAGYEMVMTPHIGQKELYITSGHYEKYGADSFQSIKTPKMDEEFLLKPMNCPHHCEIYNFKPYSYKDLPKRFAEFGTVYRYEQSGELHGLTRVRGFTQDDAHIFCTPEQLDQEFKNVIDLVLYVFGSLGFEDFTAQVSIRDMQNPDKYIGDVETWELAEKAIISAATDKGLNFVIEEGEAAFYGPKLDFMVKDAIGRSWQLGTIQVDYNLPKRFDLTYKGADDKFHRPVMIHRAPFGSMERFIAVLLEHTAGNFPLWLTPDQVILLPISEKYQKYSEKVLESLENSEIRALLDTRNEKTGRKIRDAEVNKIPFMVIVGEKEEETRTLSVRKHGEGDLGTFRIEEFISFIKEEENKTLKKF
;
A
#
# COMPACT_ATOMS: atom_id res chain seq x y z
N MET A 1 -13.98 21.60 41.07
CA MET A 1 -12.84 21.39 40.16
C MET A 1 -13.11 20.13 39.37
N ILE A 2 -12.60 20.05 38.15
CA ILE A 2 -12.50 18.81 37.36
C ILE A 2 -11.03 18.38 37.29
N LYS A 3 -10.78 17.09 37.15
CA LYS A 3 -9.45 16.49 37.02
C LYS A 3 -9.21 16.07 35.58
N ILE A 4 -8.19 16.69 34.97
CA ILE A 4 -7.76 16.41 33.60
C ILE A 4 -6.43 15.67 33.66
N THR A 5 -6.42 14.44 33.15
CA THR A 5 -5.22 13.62 32.96
C THR A 5 -4.60 13.93 31.59
N LEU A 6 -3.30 14.19 31.56
CA LEU A 6 -2.54 14.45 30.34
C LEU A 6 -1.75 13.20 29.89
N PRO A 7 -1.23 13.15 28.64
CA PRO A 7 -0.57 11.96 28.10
C PRO A 7 0.72 11.53 28.82
N ASP A 8 1.31 12.41 29.64
CA ASP A 8 2.45 12.11 30.52
C ASP A 8 2.04 11.48 31.87
N GLY A 9 0.74 11.21 32.06
CA GLY A 9 0.17 10.73 33.31
C GLY A 9 0.01 11.81 34.38
N SER A 10 0.33 13.08 34.09
CA SER A 10 0.11 14.18 35.03
C SER A 10 -1.37 14.52 35.13
N ILE A 11 -1.84 14.81 36.35
CA ILE A 11 -3.23 15.22 36.62
C ILE A 11 -3.22 16.67 37.05
N LYS A 12 -4.02 17.50 36.38
CA LYS A 12 -4.22 18.92 36.70
C LYS A 12 -5.67 19.19 37.05
N GLU A 13 -5.91 20.08 38.01
CA GLU A 13 -7.25 20.51 38.40
C GLU A 13 -7.66 21.82 37.71
N PHE A 14 -8.86 21.84 37.12
CA PHE A 14 -9.43 23.01 36.44
C PHE A 14 -10.82 23.35 36.98
N ALA A 15 -11.34 24.53 36.60
CA ALA A 15 -12.72 24.88 36.91
C ALA A 15 -13.69 24.03 36.06
N ILE A 16 -14.91 23.81 36.57
CA ILE A 16 -15.99 23.27 35.74
C ILE A 16 -16.29 24.31 34.65
N ASN A 17 -16.44 23.87 33.40
CA ASN A 17 -16.52 24.69 32.20
C ASN A 17 -15.22 25.40 31.77
N SER A 18 -14.05 25.02 32.32
CA SER A 18 -12.77 25.38 31.67
C SER A 18 -12.70 24.77 30.27
N THR A 19 -12.11 25.50 29.32
CA THR A 19 -11.90 24.99 27.95
C THR A 19 -10.58 24.23 27.84
N LEU A 20 -10.44 23.38 26.83
CA LEU A 20 -9.15 22.74 26.53
C LEU A 20 -8.06 23.77 26.15
N MET A 21 -8.46 24.97 25.68
CA MET A 21 -7.55 26.08 25.44
C MET A 21 -6.94 26.63 26.74
N ASP A 22 -7.67 26.59 27.86
CA ASP A 22 -7.14 26.96 29.17
C ASP A 22 -6.18 25.89 29.72
N VAL A 23 -6.47 24.61 29.43
CA VAL A 23 -5.53 23.50 29.69
C VAL A 23 -4.25 23.67 28.87
N ALA A 24 -4.35 24.02 27.59
CA ALA A 24 -3.20 24.25 26.71
C ALA A 24 -2.31 25.41 27.18
N LYS A 25 -2.91 26.54 27.60
CA LYS A 25 -2.18 27.69 28.20
C LYS A 25 -1.45 27.28 29.49
N SER A 26 -2.06 26.42 30.32
CA SER A 26 -1.44 25.88 31.54
C SER A 26 -0.21 24.98 31.28
N ILE A 27 0.05 24.62 30.02
CA ILE A 27 1.23 23.86 29.58
C ILE A 27 2.20 24.84 28.93
N SER A 28 1.79 25.57 27.88
CA SER A 28 2.52 26.76 27.40
C SER A 28 1.71 27.60 26.40
N GLU A 29 2.02 28.91 26.36
CA GLU A 29 1.64 29.82 25.26
C GLU A 29 2.26 29.43 23.90
N GLY A 30 3.24 28.51 23.87
CA GLY A 30 3.73 27.90 22.62
C GLY A 30 2.70 26.92 22.07
N LEU A 31 2.28 25.96 22.90
CA LEU A 31 1.31 24.93 22.56
C LEU A 31 -0.07 25.53 22.26
N ALA A 32 -0.57 26.43 23.12
CA ALA A 32 -1.91 27.02 23.01
C ALA A 32 -2.18 27.71 21.65
N ARG A 33 -1.15 28.27 20.99
CA ARG A 33 -1.29 28.89 19.66
C ARG A 33 -1.30 27.90 18.49
N ASN A 34 -0.88 26.66 18.72
CA ASN A 34 -0.78 25.60 17.71
C ASN A 34 -1.85 24.50 17.84
N VAL A 35 -2.53 24.42 18.99
CA VAL A 35 -3.66 23.51 19.22
C VAL A 35 -4.84 23.90 18.33
N ILE A 36 -5.38 22.91 17.62
CA ILE A 36 -6.53 23.07 16.70
C ILE A 36 -7.74 22.21 17.10
N SER A 37 -7.54 21.13 17.84
CA SER A 37 -8.61 20.30 18.42
C SER A 37 -8.04 19.48 19.58
N ALA A 38 -8.86 18.64 20.22
CA ALA A 38 -8.38 17.64 21.17
C ALA A 38 -9.20 16.34 21.07
N SER A 39 -8.73 15.29 21.72
CA SER A 39 -9.58 14.20 22.19
C SER A 39 -9.77 14.32 23.70
N PHE A 40 -11.02 14.24 24.17
CA PHE A 40 -11.39 14.19 25.58
C PHE A 40 -12.25 12.95 25.83
N ASN A 41 -11.76 12.04 26.67
CA ASN A 41 -12.36 10.71 26.87
C ASN A 41 -12.69 10.04 25.50
N GLU A 42 -11.65 9.92 24.68
CA GLU A 42 -11.65 9.35 23.31
C GLU A 42 -12.44 10.14 22.24
N LYS A 43 -13.40 10.99 22.61
CA LYS A 43 -14.17 11.83 21.68
C LYS A 43 -13.37 13.05 21.21
N THR A 44 -13.31 13.28 19.90
CA THR A 44 -12.73 14.51 19.33
C THR A 44 -13.63 15.72 19.63
N ILE A 45 -13.05 16.84 20.09
CA ILE A 45 -13.77 18.06 20.45
C ILE A 45 -13.09 19.34 19.95
N GLU A 46 -13.90 20.39 19.72
CA GLU A 46 -13.50 21.75 19.38
C GLU A 46 -12.77 22.45 20.54
N THR A 47 -11.89 23.40 20.22
CA THR A 47 -11.12 24.16 21.23
C THR A 47 -11.96 25.02 22.19
N SER A 48 -13.22 25.29 21.84
CA SER A 48 -14.20 26.04 22.62
C SER A 48 -15.09 25.17 23.53
N THR A 49 -15.06 23.84 23.37
CA THR A 49 -15.96 22.92 24.08
C THR A 49 -15.66 22.93 25.60
N PRO A 50 -16.65 23.26 26.46
CA PRO A 50 -16.46 23.30 27.91
C PRO A 50 -16.25 21.90 28.50
N LEU A 51 -15.23 21.74 29.33
CA LEU A 51 -14.98 20.50 30.06
C LEU A 51 -15.85 20.49 31.33
N THR A 52 -16.79 19.55 31.42
CA THR A 52 -17.80 19.47 32.50
C THR A 52 -17.54 18.34 33.51
N THR A 53 -16.72 17.35 33.15
CA THR A 53 -16.39 16.17 33.96
C THR A 53 -14.88 15.97 34.08
N ASP A 54 -14.47 15.05 34.94
CA ASP A 54 -13.12 14.50 34.93
C ASP A 54 -12.85 13.69 33.64
N GLY A 55 -11.59 13.52 33.26
CA GLY A 55 -11.22 12.71 32.08
C GLY A 55 -9.78 12.85 31.61
N THR A 56 -9.46 12.12 30.54
CA THR A 56 -8.16 12.18 29.84
C THR A 56 -8.26 13.11 28.63
N LEU A 57 -7.28 14.01 28.48
CA LEU A 57 -7.23 15.00 27.39
C LEU A 57 -5.94 14.88 26.58
N ILE A 58 -6.07 14.68 25.27
CA ILE A 58 -4.96 14.70 24.29
C ILE A 58 -5.16 15.91 23.39
N LEU A 59 -4.29 16.92 23.50
CA LEU A 59 -4.31 18.13 22.67
C LEU A 59 -3.70 17.84 21.28
N TYR A 60 -4.36 18.27 20.21
CA TYR A 60 -3.91 18.05 18.84
C TYR A 60 -3.51 19.35 18.13
N THR A 61 -2.37 19.30 17.45
CA THR A 61 -1.83 20.32 16.54
C THR A 61 -2.00 19.85 15.08
N PHE A 62 -1.60 20.66 14.09
CA PHE A 62 -1.62 20.22 12.69
C PHE A 62 -0.61 19.08 12.39
N ASP A 63 0.41 18.87 13.21
CA ASP A 63 1.40 17.82 12.95
C ASP A 63 0.88 16.42 13.32
N ASP A 64 -0.09 16.36 14.25
CA ASP A 64 -0.78 15.16 14.74
C ASP A 64 -1.81 14.61 13.73
N VAL A 65 -1.91 13.27 13.61
CA VAL A 65 -2.83 12.60 12.66
C VAL A 65 -4.29 13.00 12.87
N ASN A 66 -4.75 13.04 14.12
CA ASN A 66 -6.14 13.42 14.42
C ASN A 66 -6.38 14.94 14.31
N GLY A 67 -5.34 15.76 14.45
CA GLY A 67 -5.40 17.19 14.13
C GLY A 67 -5.51 17.45 12.62
N LYS A 68 -4.79 16.69 11.79
CA LYS A 68 -4.94 16.74 10.30
C LYS A 68 -6.35 16.37 9.87
N LYS A 69 -6.94 15.31 10.46
CA LYS A 69 -8.35 14.94 10.23
C LYS A 69 -9.30 16.11 10.55
N ALA A 70 -9.18 16.74 11.73
CA ALA A 70 -9.97 17.90 12.11
C ALA A 70 -9.80 19.10 11.15
N PHE A 71 -8.55 19.37 10.75
CA PHE A 71 -8.20 20.46 9.82
C PHE A 71 -8.78 20.26 8.42
N TRP A 72 -8.65 19.06 7.86
CA TRP A 72 -9.16 18.74 6.52
C TRP A 72 -10.67 18.58 6.50
N HIS A 73 -11.30 18.08 7.56
CA HIS A 73 -12.76 18.05 7.67
C HIS A 73 -13.35 19.47 7.75
N SER A 74 -12.73 20.36 8.54
CA SER A 74 -13.07 21.80 8.56
C SER A 74 -12.82 22.48 7.21
N SER A 75 -11.85 21.98 6.43
CA SER A 75 -11.58 22.47 5.07
C SER A 75 -12.62 21.96 4.06
N ALA A 76 -13.18 20.77 4.24
CA ALA A 76 -14.30 20.29 3.43
C ALA A 76 -15.52 21.22 3.56
N HIS A 77 -15.83 21.67 4.78
CA HIS A 77 -16.91 22.65 5.03
C HIS A 77 -16.67 23.98 4.30
N VAL A 78 -15.45 24.52 4.32
CA VAL A 78 -15.11 25.75 3.58
C VAL A 78 -15.16 25.55 2.06
N LEU A 79 -14.81 24.35 1.56
CA LEU A 79 -14.99 24.01 0.13
C LEU A 79 -16.47 23.96 -0.24
N ALA A 80 -17.34 23.45 0.63
CA ALA A 80 -18.77 23.41 0.40
C ALA A 80 -19.40 24.81 0.33
N GLU A 81 -19.04 25.73 1.23
CA GLU A 81 -19.46 27.14 1.13
C GLU A 81 -18.95 27.78 -0.17
N ALA A 82 -17.65 27.60 -0.50
CA ALA A 82 -17.04 28.13 -1.72
C ALA A 82 -17.69 27.59 -3.01
N ILE A 83 -18.14 26.32 -3.02
CA ILE A 83 -18.84 25.73 -4.17
C ILE A 83 -20.27 26.29 -4.28
N LEU A 84 -21.02 26.40 -3.19
CA LEU A 84 -22.39 26.93 -3.22
C LEU A 84 -22.47 28.40 -3.68
N GLN A 85 -21.41 29.20 -3.48
CA GLN A 85 -21.32 30.55 -4.04
C GLN A 85 -21.38 30.58 -5.58
N PHE A 86 -20.91 29.54 -6.26
CA PHE A 86 -20.94 29.43 -7.73
C PHE A 86 -22.03 28.48 -8.25
N TYR A 87 -22.46 27.51 -7.44
CA TYR A 87 -23.42 26.46 -7.80
C TYR A 87 -24.54 26.36 -6.73
N PRO A 88 -25.37 27.41 -6.55
CA PRO A 88 -26.31 27.52 -5.43
C PRO A 88 -27.46 26.48 -5.44
N ASN A 89 -27.66 25.78 -6.55
CA ASN A 89 -28.66 24.72 -6.68
C ASN A 89 -28.13 23.34 -6.25
N ALA A 90 -26.80 23.16 -6.14
CA ALA A 90 -26.17 21.87 -5.88
C ALA A 90 -26.52 21.30 -4.49
N LYS A 91 -26.62 19.97 -4.39
CA LYS A 91 -26.95 19.27 -3.14
C LYS A 91 -25.71 18.62 -2.54
N LEU A 92 -25.31 19.14 -1.39
CA LEU A 92 -24.18 18.64 -0.61
C LEU A 92 -24.56 17.34 0.09
N THR A 93 -23.68 16.34 0.07
CA THR A 93 -23.96 15.03 0.67
C THR A 93 -23.03 14.73 1.86
N ILE A 94 -21.79 14.28 1.62
CA ILE A 94 -20.81 13.89 2.64
C ILE A 94 -19.44 14.48 2.26
N GLY A 95 -18.74 15.09 3.23
CA GLY A 95 -17.42 15.68 3.04
C GLY A 95 -16.41 15.29 4.12
N PRO A 96 -15.79 14.09 4.04
CA PRO A 96 -14.88 13.59 5.05
C PRO A 96 -13.43 14.03 4.82
N ALA A 97 -12.65 14.06 5.90
CA ALA A 97 -11.20 14.02 5.80
C ALA A 97 -10.73 12.62 5.38
N ILE A 98 -9.64 12.57 4.62
CA ILE A 98 -8.92 11.37 4.18
C ILE A 98 -7.43 11.51 4.54
N GLU A 99 -6.62 10.48 4.30
CA GLU A 99 -5.18 10.45 4.65
C GLU A 99 -4.37 11.61 4.04
N SER A 100 -4.76 12.07 2.85
CA SER A 100 -4.06 13.11 2.07
C SER A 100 -4.99 14.26 1.68
N GLY A 101 -5.76 14.78 2.64
CA GLY A 101 -6.68 15.91 2.43
C GLY A 101 -8.13 15.57 2.75
N PHE A 102 -9.04 15.94 1.86
CA PHE A 102 -10.48 15.77 2.00
C PHE A 102 -11.16 15.63 0.63
N TYR A 103 -12.43 15.25 0.63
CA TYR A 103 -13.30 15.43 -0.53
C TYR A 103 -14.69 15.94 -0.11
N TYR A 104 -15.51 16.33 -1.09
CA TYR A 104 -16.96 16.45 -0.93
C TYR A 104 -17.67 15.73 -2.08
N ASP A 105 -18.66 14.90 -1.75
CA ASP A 105 -19.60 14.34 -2.72
C ASP A 105 -20.79 15.29 -2.91
N ILE A 106 -20.99 15.76 -4.14
CA ILE A 106 -21.95 16.81 -4.47
C ILE A 106 -22.77 16.39 -5.70
N ASP A 107 -24.09 16.55 -5.61
CA ASP A 107 -24.99 16.51 -6.75
C ASP A 107 -25.09 17.91 -7.37
N PHE A 108 -24.61 18.07 -8.60
CA PHE A 108 -24.69 19.34 -9.35
C PHE A 108 -25.93 19.41 -10.28
N GLY A 109 -26.73 18.34 -10.38
CA GLY A 109 -27.82 18.23 -11.36
C GLY A 109 -27.28 18.27 -12.79
N GLU A 110 -27.68 19.29 -13.55
CA GLU A 110 -27.23 19.51 -14.94
C GLU A 110 -25.93 20.33 -15.03
N GLU A 111 -25.47 20.94 -13.93
CA GLU A 111 -24.22 21.72 -13.90
C GLU A 111 -22.97 20.83 -13.87
N ILE A 112 -21.88 21.30 -14.49
CA ILE A 112 -20.61 20.56 -14.56
C ILE A 112 -19.48 21.41 -13.97
N ILE A 113 -18.82 20.87 -12.94
CA ILE A 113 -17.57 21.39 -12.40
C ILE A 113 -16.37 20.80 -13.16
N SER A 114 -15.41 21.65 -13.56
CA SER A 114 -14.23 21.26 -14.34
C SER A 114 -12.94 21.89 -13.79
N GLU A 115 -11.78 21.49 -14.32
CA GLU A 115 -10.48 22.09 -13.94
C GLU A 115 -10.43 23.62 -14.12
N LYS A 116 -11.23 24.16 -15.04
CA LYS A 116 -11.37 25.62 -15.28
C LYS A 116 -11.97 26.33 -14.07
N ASP A 117 -12.79 25.62 -13.31
CA ASP A 117 -13.55 26.11 -12.16
C ASP A 117 -12.75 26.00 -10.85
N PHE A 118 -11.68 25.21 -10.83
CA PHE A 118 -10.88 25.01 -9.62
C PHE A 118 -10.31 26.33 -9.10
N LYS A 119 -9.82 27.20 -10.00
CA LYS A 119 -9.17 28.45 -9.58
C LYS A 119 -10.14 29.45 -8.94
N LYS A 120 -11.36 29.62 -9.49
CA LYS A 120 -12.37 30.51 -8.90
C LYS A 120 -12.83 30.02 -7.52
N ILE A 121 -12.94 28.70 -7.33
CA ILE A 121 -13.32 28.08 -6.06
C ILE A 121 -12.17 28.16 -5.05
N GLU A 122 -10.92 27.95 -5.47
CA GLU A 122 -9.72 28.13 -4.63
C GLU A 122 -9.58 29.57 -4.11
N ASP A 123 -9.88 30.57 -4.93
CA ASP A 123 -9.80 31.98 -4.50
C ASP A 123 -10.94 32.38 -3.55
N SER A 124 -12.18 31.91 -3.79
CA SER A 124 -13.32 32.06 -2.86
C SER A 124 -13.07 31.36 -1.52
N PHE A 125 -12.58 30.11 -1.54
CA PHE A 125 -12.16 29.37 -0.35
C PHE A 125 -11.17 30.19 0.49
N LEU A 126 -10.15 30.76 -0.15
CA LEU A 126 -9.14 31.56 0.54
C LEU A 126 -9.68 32.92 1.02
N GLU A 127 -10.76 33.44 0.46
CA GLU A 127 -11.48 34.60 1.00
C GLU A 127 -12.23 34.26 2.29
N ILE A 128 -13.02 33.18 2.29
CA ILE A 128 -13.70 32.63 3.48
C ILE A 128 -12.68 32.30 4.59
N ALA A 129 -11.53 31.73 4.22
CA ALA A 129 -10.43 31.46 5.15
C ALA A 129 -9.83 32.75 5.75
N ARG A 130 -9.71 33.84 4.97
CA ARG A 130 -9.23 35.14 5.49
C ARG A 130 -10.22 35.80 6.46
N GLY A 131 -11.51 35.49 6.35
CA GLY A 131 -12.56 35.99 7.25
C GLY A 131 -12.45 35.53 8.72
N LYS A 132 -11.71 34.44 8.99
CA LYS A 132 -11.50 33.86 10.34
C LYS A 132 -12.80 33.50 11.05
N HIS A 133 -13.78 32.97 10.33
CA HIS A 133 -15.07 32.59 10.92
C HIS A 133 -14.91 31.41 11.88
N GLU A 134 -15.41 31.56 13.10
CA GLU A 134 -15.48 30.50 14.10
C GLU A 134 -16.44 29.39 13.64
N PHE A 135 -16.06 28.12 13.84
CA PHE A 135 -16.97 26.98 13.66
C PHE A 135 -17.80 26.81 14.94
N LYS A 136 -19.13 26.72 14.80
CA LYS A 136 -20.07 26.68 15.93
C LYS A 136 -21.00 25.49 15.82
N MET A 137 -20.84 24.55 16.74
CA MET A 137 -21.75 23.41 16.89
C MET A 137 -23.03 23.84 17.61
N ARG A 138 -24.17 23.34 17.13
CA ARG A 138 -25.45 23.40 17.84
C ARG A 138 -26.21 22.08 17.71
N GLU A 139 -26.84 21.68 18.80
CA GLU A 139 -27.81 20.59 18.83
C GLU A 139 -29.11 21.03 18.13
N VAL A 140 -29.75 20.12 17.39
CA VAL A 140 -30.97 20.39 16.61
C VAL A 140 -31.88 19.15 16.67
N SER A 141 -33.19 19.33 16.87
CA SER A 141 -34.11 18.18 16.87
C SER A 141 -34.17 17.53 15.49
N LYS A 142 -34.46 16.22 15.45
CA LYS A 142 -34.66 15.49 14.19
C LYS A 142 -35.74 16.12 13.32
N ALA A 143 -36.78 16.70 13.91
CA ALA A 143 -37.85 17.38 13.20
C ALA A 143 -37.36 18.68 12.53
N ASP A 144 -36.64 19.54 13.27
CA ASP A 144 -36.12 20.81 12.74
C ASP A 144 -35.04 20.57 11.67
N ALA A 145 -34.19 19.56 11.87
CA ALA A 145 -33.14 19.18 10.93
C ALA A 145 -33.73 18.65 9.59
N LEU A 146 -34.78 17.83 9.65
CA LEU A 146 -35.52 17.40 8.46
C LEU A 146 -36.21 18.57 7.77
N ALA A 147 -36.87 19.46 8.54
CA ALA A 147 -37.57 20.62 7.98
C ALA A 147 -36.63 21.58 7.21
N LEU A 148 -35.39 21.75 7.66
CA LEU A 148 -34.37 22.53 6.93
C LEU A 148 -34.07 21.91 5.56
N TYR A 149 -33.66 20.64 5.51
CA TYR A 149 -33.25 20.02 4.24
C TYR A 149 -34.42 19.69 3.31
N GLN A 150 -35.64 19.56 3.82
CA GLN A 150 -36.87 19.55 3.00
C GLN A 150 -37.08 20.90 2.31
N LYS A 151 -36.89 22.02 3.01
CA LYS A 151 -36.96 23.37 2.44
C LYS A 151 -35.85 23.64 1.40
N GLU A 152 -34.66 23.09 1.62
CA GLU A 152 -33.54 23.15 0.66
C GLU A 152 -33.64 22.14 -0.50
N ASN A 153 -34.61 21.22 -0.43
CA ASN A 153 -34.78 20.09 -1.34
C ASN A 153 -33.49 19.26 -1.51
N ASN A 154 -32.90 18.83 -0.39
CA ASN A 154 -31.69 17.99 -0.36
C ASN A 154 -32.03 16.56 0.13
N PRO A 155 -32.29 15.60 -0.78
CA PRO A 155 -32.73 14.25 -0.41
C PRO A 155 -31.65 13.46 0.35
N TYR A 156 -30.37 13.69 0.04
CA TYR A 156 -29.25 12.97 0.65
C TYR A 156 -29.11 13.29 2.14
N LYS A 157 -29.30 14.56 2.53
CA LYS A 157 -29.28 14.98 3.94
C LYS A 157 -30.52 14.51 4.70
N ILE A 158 -31.69 14.48 4.05
CA ILE A 158 -32.92 13.90 4.61
C ILE A 158 -32.69 12.42 4.95
N GLU A 159 -32.21 11.61 3.99
CA GLU A 159 -31.93 10.18 4.19
C GLU A 159 -30.91 9.94 5.33
N LEU A 160 -29.86 10.77 5.41
CA LEU A 160 -28.89 10.69 6.50
C LEU A 160 -29.56 10.95 7.88
N ILE A 161 -30.41 11.97 7.99
CA ILE A 161 -31.09 12.31 9.25
C ILE A 161 -32.16 11.28 9.63
N GLU A 162 -32.88 10.72 8.66
CA GLU A 162 -33.84 9.62 8.90
C GLU A 162 -33.19 8.42 9.60
N ASN A 163 -31.90 8.16 9.33
CA ASN A 163 -31.10 7.12 9.96
C ASN A 163 -30.42 7.52 11.29
N LEU A 164 -30.54 8.78 11.75
CA LEU A 164 -29.98 9.24 13.03
C LEU A 164 -30.99 9.14 14.19
N ILE A 165 -30.48 9.00 15.41
CA ILE A 165 -31.27 9.06 16.66
C ILE A 165 -31.50 10.53 17.01
N ASP A 166 -32.69 10.87 17.52
CA ASP A 166 -32.99 12.23 17.95
C ASP A 166 -32.20 12.60 19.22
N GLY A 167 -31.66 13.82 19.28
CA GLY A 167 -30.68 14.25 20.28
C GLY A 167 -29.21 14.05 19.88
N ASP A 168 -28.88 13.10 19.00
CA ASP A 168 -27.52 12.89 18.46
C ASP A 168 -27.23 13.76 17.21
N ILE A 169 -28.10 14.74 16.92
CA ILE A 169 -28.08 15.54 15.68
C ILE A 169 -27.55 16.93 15.97
N THR A 170 -26.40 17.24 15.37
CA THR A 170 -25.75 18.55 15.44
C THR A 170 -25.54 19.15 14.06
N PHE A 171 -25.63 20.47 13.97
CA PHE A 171 -25.21 21.26 12.82
C PHE A 171 -23.96 22.07 13.19
N CYS A 172 -23.04 22.21 12.23
CA CYS A 172 -21.94 23.16 12.32
C CYS A 172 -22.26 24.39 11.47
N ASP A 173 -22.37 25.55 12.11
CA ASP A 173 -22.45 26.85 11.44
C ASP A 173 -21.05 27.49 11.35
N HIS A 174 -20.73 28.10 10.21
CA HIS A 174 -19.58 29.01 10.07
C HIS A 174 -19.84 29.99 8.90
N SER A 175 -19.30 31.22 8.97
CA SER A 175 -19.48 32.23 7.91
C SER A 175 -20.97 32.46 7.57
N THR A 176 -21.44 32.05 6.38
CA THR A 176 -22.85 32.07 5.95
C THR A 176 -23.44 30.67 5.76
N PHE A 177 -22.73 29.65 6.21
CA PHE A 177 -22.95 28.24 5.90
C PHE A 177 -23.30 27.40 7.13
N THR A 178 -24.20 26.44 6.94
CA THR A 178 -24.65 25.44 7.93
C THR A 178 -24.55 24.06 7.27
N ASP A 179 -24.01 23.04 7.96
CA ASP A 179 -24.19 21.65 7.53
C ASP A 179 -24.28 20.63 8.68
N LEU A 180 -24.94 19.50 8.39
CA LEU A 180 -25.07 18.31 9.23
C LEU A 180 -23.70 17.67 9.46
N CYS A 181 -23.21 17.79 10.70
CA CYS A 181 -21.87 17.37 11.10
C CYS A 181 -21.84 17.04 12.60
N ARG A 182 -21.04 16.03 12.99
CA ARG A 182 -20.85 15.58 14.38
C ARG A 182 -19.70 16.30 15.13
N GLY A 183 -19.12 17.34 14.54
CA GLY A 183 -18.00 18.09 15.11
C GLY A 183 -16.62 17.46 14.85
N GLY A 184 -15.64 17.92 15.62
CA GLY A 184 -14.22 17.73 15.36
C GLY A 184 -13.60 18.89 14.55
N HIS A 185 -14.10 20.12 14.71
CA HIS A 185 -13.63 21.28 13.94
C HIS A 185 -12.45 22.04 14.57
N ILE A 186 -11.71 22.75 13.70
CA ILE A 186 -10.65 23.71 14.08
C ILE A 186 -11.25 25.02 14.63
N PRO A 187 -10.48 25.91 15.30
CA PRO A 187 -11.07 27.04 16.02
C PRO A 187 -11.76 28.07 15.11
N ASN A 188 -11.22 28.29 13.91
CA ASN A 188 -11.80 29.14 12.88
C ASN A 188 -11.18 28.86 11.50
N THR A 189 -11.87 29.29 10.43
CA THR A 189 -11.39 29.19 9.03
C THR A 189 -10.00 29.82 8.82
N GLY A 190 -9.65 30.78 9.67
CA GLY A 190 -8.38 31.50 9.69
C GLY A 190 -7.14 30.65 9.98
N PHE A 191 -7.28 29.40 10.42
CA PHE A 191 -6.15 28.46 10.49
C PHE A 191 -5.75 27.93 9.10
N ILE A 192 -6.63 27.97 8.11
CA ILE A 192 -6.34 27.53 6.75
C ILE A 192 -5.67 28.67 5.98
N LYS A 193 -4.49 28.42 5.38
CA LYS A 193 -3.69 29.44 4.67
C LYS A 193 -3.40 29.11 3.20
N ALA A 194 -3.52 27.85 2.83
CA ALA A 194 -3.29 27.36 1.49
C ALA A 194 -4.25 26.20 1.20
N VAL A 195 -4.73 26.13 -0.03
CA VAL A 195 -5.65 25.09 -0.53
C VAL A 195 -5.33 24.78 -1.99
N LYS A 196 -5.57 23.53 -2.40
CA LYS A 196 -5.61 23.12 -3.80
C LYS A 196 -6.73 22.11 -4.00
N ILE A 197 -7.57 22.34 -5.01
CA ILE A 197 -8.47 21.33 -5.58
C ILE A 197 -7.61 20.47 -6.52
N MET A 198 -7.58 19.17 -6.23
CA MET A 198 -6.66 18.22 -6.84
C MET A 198 -7.21 17.63 -8.14
N ASN A 199 -8.46 17.17 -8.10
CA ASN A 199 -9.20 16.60 -9.22
C ASN A 199 -10.69 16.47 -8.88
N VAL A 200 -11.49 16.18 -9.89
CA VAL A 200 -12.88 15.70 -9.73
C VAL A 200 -12.98 14.24 -10.20
N ALA A 201 -13.93 13.50 -9.63
CA ALA A 201 -14.22 12.12 -10.02
C ALA A 201 -15.73 11.84 -9.93
N GLY A 202 -16.21 10.83 -10.64
CA GLY A 202 -17.54 10.29 -10.40
C GLY A 202 -17.56 9.42 -9.14
N ALA A 203 -18.62 9.55 -8.35
CA ALA A 203 -18.98 8.66 -7.26
C ALA A 203 -20.45 8.23 -7.40
N TYR A 204 -20.89 7.23 -6.64
CA TYR A 204 -22.29 6.83 -6.56
C TYR A 204 -22.78 6.95 -5.13
N TRP A 205 -24.02 7.39 -4.92
CA TRP A 205 -24.59 7.48 -3.58
C TRP A 205 -24.64 6.10 -2.91
N ARG A 206 -24.20 6.03 -1.64
CA ARG A 206 -23.93 4.79 -0.88
C ARG A 206 -22.96 3.78 -1.53
N GLY A 207 -22.36 4.09 -2.69
CA GLY A 207 -21.49 3.19 -3.44
C GLY A 207 -22.20 2.15 -4.33
N ASP A 208 -23.53 2.19 -4.49
CA ASP A 208 -24.26 1.32 -5.43
C ASP A 208 -24.40 2.02 -6.80
N GLU A 209 -23.88 1.40 -7.86
CA GLU A 209 -23.94 1.90 -9.26
C GLU A 209 -25.37 2.16 -9.78
N LYS A 210 -26.41 1.66 -9.09
CA LYS A 210 -27.83 1.92 -9.40
C LYS A 210 -28.35 3.26 -8.87
N ASN A 211 -27.66 3.86 -7.90
CA ASN A 211 -28.07 5.12 -7.29
C ASN A 211 -27.60 6.32 -8.13
N ASN A 212 -28.03 7.53 -7.75
CA ASN A 212 -27.59 8.77 -8.39
C ASN A 212 -26.06 8.88 -8.42
N GLN A 213 -25.54 9.27 -9.59
CA GLN A 213 -24.13 9.59 -9.76
C GLN A 213 -23.85 10.98 -9.18
N LEU A 214 -22.84 11.07 -8.32
CA LEU A 214 -22.40 12.30 -7.66
C LEU A 214 -21.04 12.72 -8.23
N THR A 215 -20.71 14.00 -8.16
CA THR A 215 -19.35 14.48 -8.44
C THR A 215 -18.59 14.63 -7.13
N ARG A 216 -17.51 13.85 -6.99
CA ARG A 216 -16.55 13.95 -5.88
C ARG A 216 -15.50 14.99 -6.21
N VAL A 217 -15.44 16.06 -5.42
CA VAL A 217 -14.41 17.11 -5.54
C VAL A 217 -13.33 16.86 -4.48
N TYR A 218 -12.10 16.53 -4.90
CA TYR A 218 -10.98 16.29 -3.99
C TYR A 218 -10.18 17.57 -3.73
N GLY A 219 -9.82 17.83 -2.48
CA GLY A 219 -9.00 18.96 -2.08
C GLY A 219 -7.98 18.62 -1.00
N ILE A 220 -6.93 19.42 -0.93
CA ILE A 220 -5.99 19.42 0.20
C ILE A 220 -5.71 20.85 0.65
N SER A 221 -5.48 21.03 1.95
CA SER A 221 -5.23 22.33 2.56
C SER A 221 -4.16 22.25 3.65
N PHE A 222 -3.53 23.38 3.93
CA PHE A 222 -2.42 23.49 4.89
C PHE A 222 -2.45 24.82 5.67
N PRO A 223 -1.89 24.85 6.89
CA PRO A 223 -1.75 26.08 7.69
C PRO A 223 -0.62 27.01 7.20
N LYS A 224 0.17 26.61 6.20
CA LYS A 224 1.28 27.38 5.63
C LYS A 224 1.40 27.11 4.13
N GLN A 225 1.58 28.14 3.31
CA GLN A 225 1.74 28.00 1.85
C GLN A 225 2.91 27.10 1.45
N LYS A 226 4.04 27.17 2.19
CA LYS A 226 5.19 26.29 1.92
C LYS A 226 4.80 24.80 1.97
N MET A 227 3.98 24.38 2.94
CA MET A 227 3.60 22.96 3.07
C MET A 227 2.76 22.46 1.88
N LEU A 228 1.98 23.34 1.25
CA LEU A 228 1.29 23.02 0.00
C LEU A 228 2.28 22.91 -1.18
N THR A 229 3.28 23.79 -1.25
CA THR A 229 4.34 23.70 -2.27
C THR A 229 5.14 22.41 -2.12
N ASP A 230 5.65 22.13 -0.92
CA ASP A 230 6.40 20.90 -0.59
C ASP A 230 5.57 19.64 -0.93
N TYR A 231 4.26 19.63 -0.63
CA TYR A 231 3.35 18.52 -0.98
C TYR A 231 3.13 18.38 -2.49
N LEU A 232 2.95 19.47 -3.23
CA LEU A 232 2.75 19.42 -4.68
C LEU A 232 4.02 18.98 -5.42
N GLU A 233 5.20 19.34 -4.92
CA GLU A 233 6.48 18.83 -5.43
C GLU A 233 6.61 17.31 -5.23
N LEU A 234 6.25 16.79 -4.04
CA LEU A 234 6.17 15.34 -3.78
C LEU A 234 5.18 14.61 -4.72
N ILE A 235 4.03 15.22 -5.01
CA ILE A 235 3.03 14.65 -5.93
C ILE A 235 3.51 14.64 -7.39
N GLU A 236 4.30 15.63 -7.84
CA GLU A 236 4.90 15.60 -9.18
C GLU A 236 6.06 14.60 -9.28
N GLU A 237 6.85 14.41 -8.22
CA GLU A 237 7.81 13.29 -8.16
C GLU A 237 7.10 11.92 -8.14
N ALA A 238 5.96 11.79 -7.46
CA ALA A 238 5.13 10.59 -7.48
C ALA A 238 4.66 10.23 -8.91
N LYS A 239 4.16 11.22 -9.66
CA LYS A 239 3.73 11.05 -11.07
C LYS A 239 4.89 10.70 -12.02
N LYS A 240 6.14 11.03 -11.68
CA LYS A 240 7.33 10.59 -12.42
C LYS A 240 7.70 9.14 -12.11
N ARG A 241 7.42 8.68 -10.89
CA ARG A 241 7.75 7.34 -10.38
C ARG A 241 6.70 6.26 -10.70
N ASP A 242 5.44 6.66 -10.89
CA ASP A 242 4.29 5.78 -11.18
C ASP A 242 4.64 4.57 -12.08
N HIS A 243 4.49 3.36 -11.54
CA HIS A 243 4.88 2.12 -12.22
C HIS A 243 4.11 1.88 -13.52
N ARG A 244 2.92 2.48 -13.70
CA ARG A 244 2.10 2.37 -14.93
C ARG A 244 2.67 3.25 -16.04
N LYS A 245 3.29 4.37 -15.68
CA LYS A 245 4.05 5.22 -16.60
C LYS A 245 5.39 4.55 -16.92
N LEU A 246 6.21 4.26 -15.91
CA LEU A 246 7.54 3.68 -16.11
C LEU A 246 7.48 2.29 -16.76
N GLY A 247 6.52 1.44 -16.39
CA GLY A 247 6.33 0.12 -16.97
C GLY A 247 5.94 0.14 -18.46
N LYS A 248 5.36 1.24 -18.93
CA LYS A 248 5.11 1.51 -20.36
C LYS A 248 6.34 2.10 -21.04
N GLU A 249 7.00 3.08 -20.42
CA GLU A 249 8.21 3.75 -20.96
C GLU A 249 9.42 2.80 -21.06
N LEU A 250 9.49 1.78 -20.19
CA LEU A 250 10.53 0.75 -20.14
C LEU A 250 10.10 -0.61 -20.74
N GLU A 251 8.92 -0.67 -21.37
CA GLU A 251 8.38 -1.85 -22.06
C GLU A 251 8.36 -3.14 -21.19
N LEU A 252 7.92 -3.00 -19.93
CA LEU A 252 7.90 -4.09 -18.94
C LEU A 252 6.56 -4.85 -18.94
N PHE A 253 5.44 -4.14 -19.05
CA PHE A 253 4.11 -4.75 -19.10
C PHE A 253 3.11 -3.89 -19.88
N THR A 254 1.98 -4.47 -20.23
CA THR A 254 0.83 -3.76 -20.82
C THR A 254 -0.49 -4.39 -20.37
N PHE A 255 -1.60 -3.71 -20.63
CA PHE A 255 -2.96 -4.21 -20.39
C PHE A 255 -3.77 -4.21 -21.67
N SER A 256 -4.64 -5.21 -21.83
CA SER A 256 -5.50 -5.35 -23.00
C SER A 256 -6.96 -5.54 -22.56
N GLN A 257 -7.84 -4.65 -23.02
CA GLN A 257 -9.29 -4.76 -22.79
C GLN A 257 -9.86 -6.08 -23.33
N LYS A 258 -9.22 -6.70 -24.33
CA LYS A 258 -9.61 -8.01 -24.87
C LYS A 258 -9.17 -9.20 -24.01
N VAL A 259 -8.24 -8.99 -23.08
CA VAL A 259 -7.78 -10.02 -22.11
C VAL A 259 -8.53 -9.87 -20.80
N GLY A 260 -8.70 -8.63 -20.32
CA GLY A 260 -9.52 -8.31 -19.16
C GLY A 260 -8.89 -7.26 -18.24
N ALA A 261 -9.71 -6.56 -17.47
CA ALA A 261 -9.24 -5.64 -16.46
C ALA A 261 -8.58 -6.40 -15.29
N GLY A 262 -7.41 -5.92 -14.84
CA GLY A 262 -6.66 -6.55 -13.76
C GLY A 262 -5.88 -7.79 -14.15
N LEU A 263 -5.66 -8.04 -15.45
CA LEU A 263 -4.86 -9.15 -15.98
C LEU A 263 -3.67 -8.59 -16.79
N PRO A 264 -2.47 -8.44 -16.19
CA PRO A 264 -1.32 -7.85 -16.85
C PRO A 264 -0.69 -8.79 -17.89
N LEU A 265 -0.23 -8.20 -18.99
CA LEU A 265 0.58 -8.87 -20.00
C LEU A 265 2.04 -8.46 -19.82
N TRP A 266 2.85 -9.38 -19.30
CA TRP A 266 4.30 -9.20 -19.16
C TRP A 266 4.98 -9.16 -20.54
N LEU A 267 5.67 -8.06 -20.84
CA LEU A 267 6.46 -7.87 -22.05
C LEU A 267 7.89 -8.45 -21.85
N PRO A 268 8.71 -8.68 -22.91
CA PRO A 268 9.97 -9.42 -22.78
C PRO A 268 10.93 -8.91 -21.69
N LYS A 269 11.12 -7.58 -21.57
CA LYS A 269 11.95 -6.99 -20.52
C LYS A 269 11.39 -7.25 -19.12
N GLY A 270 10.06 -7.12 -18.94
CA GLY A 270 9.39 -7.39 -17.66
C GLY A 270 9.32 -8.86 -17.29
N ALA A 271 9.16 -9.76 -18.27
CA ALA A 271 9.24 -11.21 -18.07
C ALA A 271 10.66 -11.63 -17.64
N ALA A 272 11.70 -11.04 -18.22
CA ALA A 272 13.09 -11.26 -17.82
C ALA A 272 13.38 -10.71 -16.41
N LEU A 273 12.93 -9.48 -16.11
CA LEU A 273 12.96 -8.86 -14.78
C LEU A 273 12.32 -9.78 -13.71
N ARG A 274 11.09 -10.23 -13.98
CA ARG A 274 10.34 -11.14 -13.12
C ARG A 274 11.09 -12.47 -12.93
N SER A 275 11.57 -13.08 -14.01
CA SER A 275 12.31 -14.35 -13.96
C SER A 275 13.57 -14.25 -13.08
N ARG A 276 14.29 -13.12 -13.11
CA ARG A 276 15.45 -12.91 -12.22
C ARG A 276 15.07 -12.82 -10.74
N LEU A 277 13.99 -12.11 -10.39
CA LEU A 277 13.47 -12.10 -9.01
C LEU A 277 13.07 -13.51 -8.56
N GLU A 278 12.33 -14.26 -9.40
CA GLU A 278 11.94 -15.63 -9.08
C GLU A 278 13.18 -16.52 -8.85
N ASN A 279 14.18 -16.46 -9.74
CA ASN A 279 15.37 -17.32 -9.67
C ASN A 279 16.30 -16.95 -8.50
N PHE A 280 16.46 -15.66 -8.20
CA PHE A 280 17.16 -15.15 -7.02
C PHE A 280 16.58 -15.75 -5.73
N LEU A 281 15.25 -15.71 -5.58
CA LEU A 281 14.61 -16.24 -4.39
C LEU A 281 14.58 -17.79 -4.38
N LYS A 282 14.36 -18.46 -5.51
CA LYS A 282 14.48 -19.94 -5.63
C LYS A 282 15.87 -20.43 -5.19
N ALA A 283 16.94 -19.67 -5.46
CA ALA A 283 18.30 -20.01 -5.03
C ALA A 283 18.47 -19.93 -3.50
N ALA A 284 17.92 -18.90 -2.85
CA ALA A 284 17.92 -18.78 -1.39
C ALA A 284 17.01 -19.83 -0.71
N GLN A 285 15.80 -20.02 -1.23
CA GLN A 285 14.86 -21.05 -0.81
C GLN A 285 15.49 -22.46 -0.87
N LYS A 286 16.21 -22.79 -1.95
CA LYS A 286 16.91 -24.08 -2.06
C LYS A 286 18.00 -24.27 -1.00
N LYS A 287 18.74 -23.21 -0.64
CA LYS A 287 19.72 -23.25 0.47
C LYS A 287 19.04 -23.45 1.83
N ALA A 288 17.90 -22.79 2.05
CA ALA A 288 17.08 -22.93 3.26
C ALA A 288 16.26 -24.24 3.31
N GLY A 289 16.49 -25.20 2.40
CA GLY A 289 15.82 -26.49 2.41
C GLY A 289 14.32 -26.42 2.11
N TYR A 290 13.90 -25.56 1.19
CA TYR A 290 12.57 -25.60 0.58
C TYR A 290 12.55 -26.55 -0.62
N GLU A 291 11.49 -27.34 -0.71
CA GLU A 291 11.16 -28.21 -1.83
C GLU A 291 10.19 -27.48 -2.76
N MET A 292 10.60 -27.23 -4.01
CA MET A 292 9.75 -26.55 -5.00
C MET A 292 8.65 -27.48 -5.49
N VAL A 293 7.41 -27.00 -5.46
CA VAL A 293 6.21 -27.69 -5.94
C VAL A 293 5.48 -26.84 -6.99
N MET A 294 4.45 -27.39 -7.63
CA MET A 294 3.59 -26.71 -8.59
C MET A 294 2.18 -27.30 -8.49
N THR A 295 1.16 -26.47 -8.30
CA THR A 295 -0.22 -26.92 -8.08
C THR A 295 -1.19 -26.34 -9.11
N PRO A 296 -2.32 -27.03 -9.43
CA PRO A 296 -3.28 -26.56 -10.42
C PRO A 296 -3.83 -25.15 -10.16
N HIS A 297 -4.26 -24.46 -11.22
CA HIS A 297 -4.96 -23.17 -11.13
C HIS A 297 -6.42 -23.28 -10.68
N ILE A 298 -7.01 -24.48 -10.75
CA ILE A 298 -8.37 -24.80 -10.32
C ILE A 298 -8.38 -25.97 -9.34
N GLY A 299 -9.28 -25.93 -8.37
CA GLY A 299 -9.56 -27.03 -7.45
C GLY A 299 -11.07 -27.31 -7.41
N GLN A 300 -11.47 -28.50 -6.96
CA GLN A 300 -12.88 -28.77 -6.68
C GLN A 300 -13.37 -27.85 -5.54
N LYS A 301 -14.65 -27.47 -5.57
CA LYS A 301 -15.29 -26.64 -4.54
C LYS A 301 -15.04 -27.12 -3.11
N GLU A 302 -15.09 -28.44 -2.90
CA GLU A 302 -14.92 -29.09 -1.60
C GLU A 302 -13.57 -28.80 -0.92
N LEU A 303 -12.50 -28.61 -1.70
CA LEU A 303 -11.18 -28.21 -1.21
C LEU A 303 -11.22 -26.84 -0.50
N TYR A 304 -12.05 -25.94 -1.00
CA TYR A 304 -12.20 -24.58 -0.49
C TYR A 304 -13.18 -24.51 0.69
N ILE A 305 -14.20 -25.38 0.72
CA ILE A 305 -15.09 -25.59 1.88
C ILE A 305 -14.29 -26.20 3.05
N THR A 306 -13.55 -27.29 2.78
CA THR A 306 -12.66 -27.95 3.75
C THR A 306 -11.68 -26.95 4.37
N SER A 307 -11.00 -26.15 3.55
CA SER A 307 -10.07 -25.11 4.03
C SER A 307 -10.72 -23.85 4.62
N GLY A 308 -12.05 -23.71 4.60
CA GLY A 308 -12.79 -22.54 5.08
C GLY A 308 -12.65 -21.29 4.20
N HIS A 309 -12.03 -21.43 3.03
CA HIS A 309 -11.82 -20.33 2.08
C HIS A 309 -13.09 -20.00 1.30
N TYR A 310 -13.98 -20.98 1.05
CA TYR A 310 -15.22 -20.74 0.31
C TYR A 310 -16.14 -19.76 1.06
N GLU A 311 -16.26 -19.93 2.39
CA GLU A 311 -17.10 -19.11 3.25
C GLU A 311 -16.46 -17.74 3.53
N LYS A 312 -15.13 -17.67 3.70
CA LYS A 312 -14.42 -16.44 4.07
C LYS A 312 -14.03 -15.55 2.86
N TYR A 313 -13.84 -16.11 1.65
CA TYR A 313 -13.63 -15.31 0.43
C TYR A 313 -14.90 -15.07 -0.37
N GLY A 314 -15.94 -15.92 -0.28
CA GLY A 314 -17.29 -15.65 -0.78
C GLY A 314 -17.39 -14.89 -2.11
N ALA A 315 -17.76 -13.61 -2.05
CA ALA A 315 -17.95 -12.72 -3.20
C ALA A 315 -16.64 -12.26 -3.88
N ASP A 316 -15.52 -12.26 -3.15
CA ASP A 316 -14.18 -11.88 -3.62
C ASP A 316 -13.47 -13.03 -4.35
N SER A 317 -14.13 -14.20 -4.45
CA SER A 317 -13.71 -15.31 -5.30
C SER A 317 -14.34 -15.22 -6.69
N PHE A 318 -13.61 -15.67 -7.71
CA PHE A 318 -14.21 -15.89 -9.03
C PHE A 318 -15.34 -16.94 -8.93
N GLN A 319 -16.44 -16.68 -9.62
CA GLN A 319 -17.61 -17.56 -9.64
C GLN A 319 -17.28 -18.97 -10.16
N SER A 320 -17.98 -19.97 -9.64
CA SER A 320 -17.70 -21.40 -9.89
C SER A 320 -17.73 -21.75 -11.39
N ILE A 321 -16.71 -22.47 -11.85
CA ILE A 321 -16.68 -23.12 -13.15
C ILE A 321 -17.50 -24.42 -13.02
N LYS A 322 -18.66 -24.46 -13.68
CA LYS A 322 -19.55 -25.64 -13.73
C LYS A 322 -19.26 -26.46 -14.97
N THR A 323 -19.26 -27.78 -14.85
CA THR A 323 -19.14 -28.70 -16.00
C THR A 323 -20.53 -29.21 -16.42
N PRO A 324 -20.64 -30.04 -17.48
CA PRO A 324 -21.91 -30.71 -17.82
C PRO A 324 -22.40 -31.72 -16.75
N LYS A 325 -21.57 -32.04 -15.74
CA LYS A 325 -21.88 -32.96 -14.65
C LYS A 325 -22.38 -32.15 -13.44
N MET A 326 -23.63 -32.39 -13.02
CA MET A 326 -24.33 -31.53 -12.05
C MET A 326 -23.67 -31.42 -10.66
N ASP A 327 -22.94 -32.44 -10.24
CA ASP A 327 -22.24 -32.53 -8.96
C ASP A 327 -20.74 -32.12 -9.06
N GLU A 328 -20.36 -31.37 -10.10
CA GLU A 328 -18.97 -30.97 -10.36
C GLU A 328 -18.82 -29.43 -10.52
N GLU A 329 -18.53 -28.76 -9.39
CA GLU A 329 -18.10 -27.36 -9.33
C GLU A 329 -16.58 -27.25 -9.08
N PHE A 330 -15.90 -26.48 -9.94
CA PHE A 330 -14.51 -26.05 -9.73
C PHE A 330 -14.44 -24.55 -9.39
N LEU A 331 -13.38 -24.14 -8.69
CA LEU A 331 -13.04 -22.74 -8.43
C LEU A 331 -11.57 -22.47 -8.84
N LEU A 332 -11.32 -21.28 -9.39
CA LEU A 332 -9.96 -20.73 -9.54
C LEU A 332 -9.37 -20.51 -8.15
N LYS A 333 -8.11 -20.91 -7.92
CA LYS A 333 -7.52 -20.85 -6.57
C LYS A 333 -7.32 -19.40 -6.06
N PRO A 334 -7.90 -18.99 -4.91
CA PRO A 334 -7.65 -17.67 -4.32
C PRO A 334 -6.39 -17.62 -3.43
N MET A 335 -5.89 -18.81 -3.05
CA MET A 335 -4.69 -19.08 -2.24
C MET A 335 -4.09 -20.45 -2.63
N ASN A 336 -2.79 -20.67 -2.40
CA ASN A 336 -2.15 -21.97 -2.66
C ASN A 336 -2.24 -22.95 -1.50
N CYS A 337 -2.44 -22.46 -0.25
CA CYS A 337 -2.44 -23.26 0.97
C CYS A 337 -3.29 -24.54 0.95
N PRO A 338 -4.49 -24.63 0.32
CA PRO A 338 -5.27 -25.87 0.31
C PRO A 338 -4.56 -26.98 -0.49
N HIS A 339 -3.91 -26.63 -1.59
CA HIS A 339 -3.18 -27.58 -2.44
C HIS A 339 -1.87 -28.04 -1.79
N HIS A 340 -1.25 -27.21 -0.95
CA HIS A 340 -0.03 -27.57 -0.22
C HIS A 340 -0.36 -28.51 0.97
N CYS A 341 -1.55 -28.41 1.54
CA CYS A 341 -2.08 -29.40 2.48
C CYS A 341 -2.27 -30.77 1.80
N GLU A 342 -2.81 -30.82 0.58
CA GLU A 342 -2.93 -32.08 -0.19
C GLU A 342 -1.57 -32.68 -0.59
N ILE A 343 -0.56 -31.84 -0.91
CA ILE A 343 0.82 -32.31 -1.12
C ILE A 343 1.42 -32.91 0.16
N TYR A 344 1.09 -32.36 1.33
CA TYR A 344 1.47 -32.96 2.61
C TYR A 344 0.75 -34.32 2.80
N ASN A 345 -0.57 -34.40 2.56
CA ASN A 345 -1.36 -35.62 2.70
C ASN A 345 -0.99 -36.77 1.74
N PHE A 346 -0.16 -36.54 0.72
CA PHE A 346 0.32 -37.59 -0.20
C PHE A 346 1.00 -38.79 0.50
N LYS A 347 1.65 -38.59 1.66
CA LYS A 347 2.30 -39.68 2.40
C LYS A 347 2.42 -39.37 3.90
N PRO A 348 2.53 -40.39 4.77
CA PRO A 348 2.84 -40.18 6.19
C PRO A 348 4.26 -39.62 6.40
N TYR A 349 4.42 -38.81 7.44
CA TYR A 349 5.70 -38.26 7.93
C TYR A 349 5.98 -38.66 9.38
N SER A 350 7.26 -38.74 9.74
CA SER A 350 7.72 -38.77 11.13
C SER A 350 8.08 -37.35 11.61
N TYR A 351 8.11 -37.12 12.92
CA TYR A 351 8.68 -35.91 13.51
C TYR A 351 10.12 -35.62 13.04
N LYS A 352 10.86 -36.67 12.60
CA LYS A 352 12.22 -36.57 12.04
C LYS A 352 12.26 -36.05 10.59
N ASP A 353 11.14 -36.08 9.88
CA ASP A 353 11.02 -35.52 8.53
C ASP A 353 10.64 -34.03 8.55
N LEU A 354 10.26 -33.49 9.72
CA LEU A 354 9.87 -32.10 9.92
C LEU A 354 11.08 -31.25 10.36
N PRO A 355 11.18 -29.97 9.93
CA PRO A 355 10.18 -29.22 9.18
C PRO A 355 10.17 -29.56 7.68
N LYS A 356 8.97 -29.73 7.12
CA LYS A 356 8.74 -29.81 5.67
C LYS A 356 8.36 -28.46 5.12
N ARG A 357 8.95 -28.06 3.98
CA ARG A 357 8.84 -26.70 3.44
C ARG A 357 8.50 -26.74 1.95
N PHE A 358 7.22 -26.65 1.59
CA PHE A 358 6.81 -26.61 0.18
C PHE A 358 6.72 -25.16 -0.30
N ALA A 359 7.38 -24.84 -1.42
CA ALA A 359 7.38 -23.49 -2.02
C ALA A 359 6.88 -23.54 -3.47
N GLU A 360 6.10 -22.55 -3.88
CA GLU A 360 5.52 -22.44 -5.23
C GLU A 360 5.46 -20.97 -5.63
N PHE A 361 5.86 -20.66 -6.87
CA PHE A 361 5.50 -19.38 -7.48
C PHE A 361 4.06 -19.51 -8.01
N GLY A 362 3.12 -19.50 -7.08
CA GLY A 362 1.74 -19.94 -7.27
C GLY A 362 0.84 -18.82 -7.76
N THR A 363 0.31 -18.97 -8.98
CA THR A 363 -0.64 -18.02 -9.57
C THR A 363 -2.05 -18.26 -9.06
N VAL A 364 -2.57 -17.26 -8.34
CA VAL A 364 -3.89 -17.24 -7.71
C VAL A 364 -4.77 -16.14 -8.32
N TYR A 365 -6.07 -16.20 -8.05
CA TYR A 365 -7.07 -15.34 -8.66
C TYR A 365 -8.07 -14.81 -7.63
N ARG A 366 -8.34 -13.50 -7.65
CA ARG A 366 -9.34 -12.84 -6.79
C ARG A 366 -10.21 -11.89 -7.59
N TYR A 367 -11.48 -11.80 -7.23
CA TYR A 367 -12.48 -10.96 -7.89
C TYR A 367 -12.49 -9.54 -7.30
N GLU A 368 -11.32 -8.88 -7.33
CA GLU A 368 -11.18 -7.47 -6.97
C GLU A 368 -12.17 -6.61 -7.78
N GLN A 369 -12.82 -5.60 -7.19
CA GLN A 369 -13.84 -4.83 -7.90
C GLN A 369 -13.23 -3.96 -8.99
N SER A 370 -13.96 -3.70 -10.08
CA SER A 370 -13.39 -3.07 -11.28
C SER A 370 -12.83 -1.65 -11.04
N GLY A 371 -13.38 -0.91 -10.07
CA GLY A 371 -12.88 0.41 -9.65
C GLY A 371 -11.66 0.38 -8.72
N GLU A 372 -11.33 -0.78 -8.14
CA GLU A 372 -10.18 -0.96 -7.23
C GLU A 372 -8.89 -1.35 -7.96
N LEU A 373 -9.00 -1.76 -9.23
CA LEU A 373 -7.89 -2.26 -10.03
C LEU A 373 -6.91 -1.13 -10.36
N HIS A 374 -5.66 -1.30 -9.95
CA HIS A 374 -4.65 -0.25 -10.08
C HIS A 374 -3.32 -0.85 -10.57
N GLY A 375 -3.08 -0.73 -11.88
CA GLY A 375 -1.83 -1.16 -12.51
C GLY A 375 -1.45 -2.59 -12.14
N LEU A 376 -0.24 -2.80 -11.64
CA LEU A 376 0.18 -4.08 -11.04
C LEU A 376 -0.03 -4.13 -9.51
N THR A 377 -0.30 -3.01 -8.83
CA THR A 377 -0.43 -2.99 -7.36
C THR A 377 -1.70 -3.68 -6.86
N ARG A 378 -2.78 -3.68 -7.66
CA ARG A 378 -4.03 -4.40 -7.37
C ARG A 378 -4.62 -4.98 -8.66
N VAL A 379 -4.65 -6.31 -8.74
CA VAL A 379 -4.89 -7.12 -9.96
C VAL A 379 -5.70 -8.38 -9.63
N ARG A 380 -6.43 -8.92 -10.61
CA ARG A 380 -7.30 -10.10 -10.44
C ARG A 380 -6.59 -11.44 -10.57
N GLY A 381 -5.45 -11.47 -11.27
CA GLY A 381 -4.60 -12.65 -11.40
C GLY A 381 -3.16 -12.25 -11.13
N PHE A 382 -2.51 -12.93 -10.18
CA PHE A 382 -1.17 -12.60 -9.72
C PHE A 382 -0.44 -13.84 -9.20
N THR A 383 0.88 -13.81 -9.22
CA THR A 383 1.72 -14.90 -8.70
C THR A 383 2.32 -14.51 -7.36
N GLN A 384 2.11 -15.33 -6.33
CA GLN A 384 2.76 -15.18 -5.03
C GLN A 384 4.04 -16.03 -4.98
N ASP A 385 5.06 -15.59 -4.24
CA ASP A 385 6.29 -16.36 -3.97
C ASP A 385 6.13 -17.34 -2.79
N ASP A 386 4.96 -17.96 -2.76
CA ASP A 386 4.28 -18.58 -1.64
C ASP A 386 5.00 -19.83 -1.11
N ALA A 387 4.83 -20.12 0.18
CA ALA A 387 5.28 -21.36 0.78
C ALA A 387 4.60 -21.69 2.12
N HIS A 388 4.52 -22.98 2.37
CA HIS A 388 3.91 -23.57 3.55
C HIS A 388 4.93 -24.46 4.26
N ILE A 389 5.27 -24.09 5.50
CA ILE A 389 6.19 -24.83 6.36
C ILE A 389 5.38 -25.62 7.37
N PHE A 390 5.42 -26.94 7.28
CA PHE A 390 4.82 -27.87 8.23
C PHE A 390 5.90 -28.26 9.25
N CYS A 391 5.71 -27.88 10.51
CA CYS A 391 6.69 -28.04 11.58
C CYS A 391 6.05 -28.60 12.85
N THR A 392 6.88 -29.09 13.77
CA THR A 392 6.45 -29.40 15.14
C THR A 392 6.27 -28.09 15.95
N PRO A 393 5.41 -28.04 16.98
CA PRO A 393 5.28 -26.86 17.84
C PRO A 393 6.62 -26.37 18.42
N GLU A 394 7.53 -27.30 18.72
CA GLU A 394 8.87 -27.03 19.25
C GLU A 394 9.83 -26.41 18.21
N GLN A 395 9.55 -26.57 16.91
CA GLN A 395 10.32 -25.99 15.80
C GLN A 395 9.80 -24.61 15.35
N LEU A 396 8.57 -24.25 15.72
CA LEU A 396 7.86 -23.06 15.23
C LEU A 396 8.68 -21.76 15.35
N ASP A 397 9.23 -21.48 16.53
CA ASP A 397 9.99 -20.26 16.81
C ASP A 397 11.22 -20.12 15.90
N GLN A 398 12.03 -21.19 15.80
CA GLN A 398 13.23 -21.19 14.97
C GLN A 398 12.87 -21.08 13.47
N GLU A 399 11.82 -21.75 13.02
CA GLU A 399 11.38 -21.66 11.61
C GLU A 399 10.83 -20.28 11.28
N PHE A 400 10.05 -19.65 12.16
CA PHE A 400 9.58 -18.28 11.99
C PHE A 400 10.77 -17.29 11.93
N LYS A 401 11.77 -17.47 12.80
CA LYS A 401 13.03 -16.72 12.78
C LYS A 401 13.84 -16.93 11.49
N ASN A 402 13.88 -18.15 10.96
CA ASN A 402 14.52 -18.48 9.68
C ASN A 402 13.81 -17.80 8.49
N VAL A 403 12.48 -17.62 8.56
CA VAL A 403 11.74 -16.89 7.54
C VAL A 403 12.01 -15.38 7.62
N ILE A 404 12.11 -14.80 8.82
CA ILE A 404 12.48 -13.37 8.97
C ILE A 404 13.84 -13.10 8.28
N ASP A 405 14.84 -13.98 8.46
CA ASP A 405 16.14 -13.82 7.79
C ASP A 405 16.02 -13.84 6.25
N LEU A 406 15.12 -14.65 5.70
CA LEU A 406 14.84 -14.69 4.26
C LEU A 406 14.20 -13.38 3.76
N VAL A 407 13.28 -12.77 4.52
CA VAL A 407 12.69 -11.47 4.17
C VAL A 407 13.75 -10.36 4.24
N LEU A 408 14.56 -10.31 5.30
CA LEU A 408 15.62 -9.32 5.46
C LEU A 408 16.70 -9.44 4.36
N TYR A 409 17.04 -10.65 3.94
CA TYR A 409 17.92 -10.89 2.79
C TYR A 409 17.35 -10.34 1.47
N VAL A 410 16.05 -10.56 1.21
CA VAL A 410 15.36 -10.02 0.02
C VAL A 410 15.39 -8.50 0.03
N PHE A 411 15.01 -7.87 1.14
CA PHE A 411 14.92 -6.42 1.28
C PHE A 411 16.30 -5.77 1.13
N GLY A 412 17.31 -6.30 1.82
CA GLY A 412 18.69 -5.83 1.74
C GLY A 412 19.31 -5.97 0.35
N SER A 413 18.90 -6.96 -0.45
CA SER A 413 19.40 -7.17 -1.83
C SER A 413 18.76 -6.26 -2.88
N LEU A 414 17.70 -5.52 -2.49
CA LEU A 414 16.87 -4.71 -3.38
C LEU A 414 16.72 -3.25 -2.91
N GLY A 415 17.40 -2.86 -1.83
CA GLY A 415 17.48 -1.48 -1.35
C GLY A 415 16.28 -1.02 -0.51
N PHE A 416 15.56 -1.94 0.12
CA PHE A 416 14.44 -1.63 1.02
C PHE A 416 14.92 -1.54 2.48
N GLU A 417 15.60 -0.43 2.82
CA GLU A 417 16.20 -0.22 4.14
C GLU A 417 15.28 0.51 5.13
N ASP A 418 14.35 1.38 4.69
CA ASP A 418 13.30 1.96 5.54
C ASP A 418 12.03 1.10 5.50
N PHE A 419 11.88 0.26 6.52
CA PHE A 419 10.68 -0.51 6.79
C PHE A 419 10.34 -0.53 8.29
N THR A 420 9.10 -0.85 8.60
CA THR A 420 8.62 -1.09 9.97
C THR A 420 7.81 -2.38 9.95
N ALA A 421 8.02 -3.25 10.94
CA ALA A 421 7.26 -4.48 11.06
C ALA A 421 5.90 -4.21 11.73
N GLN A 422 4.88 -5.00 11.38
CA GLN A 422 3.54 -4.92 11.95
C GLN A 422 3.13 -6.31 12.45
N VAL A 423 3.02 -6.47 13.76
CA VAL A 423 2.46 -7.67 14.39
C VAL A 423 0.95 -7.48 14.46
N SER A 424 0.20 -8.15 13.59
CA SER A 424 -1.26 -8.05 13.59
C SER A 424 -1.87 -9.18 14.41
N ILE A 425 -2.68 -8.82 15.42
CA ILE A 425 -3.33 -9.72 16.37
C ILE A 425 -4.87 -9.68 16.21
N ARG A 426 -5.59 -10.59 16.88
CA ARG A 426 -7.06 -10.64 16.75
C ARG A 426 -7.75 -9.45 17.43
N ASP A 427 -8.85 -8.99 16.84
CA ASP A 427 -9.80 -8.12 17.52
C ASP A 427 -10.69 -8.95 18.46
N MET A 428 -10.55 -8.71 19.77
CA MET A 428 -11.31 -9.39 20.82
C MET A 428 -12.78 -8.96 20.91
N GLN A 429 -13.17 -7.86 20.24
CA GLN A 429 -14.55 -7.39 20.15
C GLN A 429 -15.34 -8.08 19.02
N ASN A 430 -14.66 -8.61 17.99
CA ASN A 430 -15.27 -9.29 16.84
C ASN A 430 -14.74 -10.74 16.64
N PRO A 431 -14.91 -11.65 17.61
CA PRO A 431 -14.31 -12.99 17.56
C PRO A 431 -14.74 -13.83 16.35
N ASP A 432 -15.96 -13.68 15.83
CA ASP A 432 -16.49 -14.42 14.66
C ASP A 432 -15.72 -14.15 13.34
N LYS A 433 -14.89 -13.09 13.31
CA LYS A 433 -13.95 -12.83 12.22
C LYS A 433 -12.92 -13.96 12.09
N TYR A 434 -12.55 -14.60 13.20
CA TYR A 434 -11.46 -15.57 13.30
C TYR A 434 -11.95 -17.02 13.39
N ILE A 435 -11.05 -17.98 13.21
CA ILE A 435 -11.27 -19.40 13.44
C ILE A 435 -10.20 -19.97 14.38
N GLY A 436 -10.58 -21.00 15.13
CA GLY A 436 -9.74 -21.62 16.14
C GLY A 436 -10.22 -21.35 17.56
N ASP A 437 -9.50 -21.89 18.53
CA ASP A 437 -9.75 -21.73 19.97
C ASP A 437 -8.81 -20.67 20.58
N VAL A 438 -9.21 -20.10 21.72
CA VAL A 438 -8.55 -18.94 22.35
C VAL A 438 -7.09 -19.26 22.74
N GLU A 439 -6.84 -20.44 23.28
CA GLU A 439 -5.51 -20.91 23.72
C GLU A 439 -4.52 -20.99 22.55
N THR A 440 -4.96 -21.56 21.41
CA THR A 440 -4.16 -21.64 20.18
C THR A 440 -3.77 -20.25 19.67
N TRP A 441 -4.68 -19.27 19.74
CA TRP A 441 -4.38 -17.89 19.35
C TRP A 441 -3.37 -17.21 20.28
N GLU A 442 -3.50 -17.37 21.61
CA GLU A 442 -2.54 -16.82 22.57
C GLU A 442 -1.11 -17.35 22.36
N LEU A 443 -0.99 -18.65 22.03
CA LEU A 443 0.29 -19.27 21.68
C LEU A 443 0.88 -18.67 20.39
N ALA A 444 0.05 -18.49 19.36
CA ALA A 444 0.47 -17.93 18.08
C ALA A 444 0.89 -16.46 18.19
N GLU A 445 0.09 -15.63 18.87
CA GLU A 445 0.35 -14.20 19.06
C GLU A 445 1.65 -13.98 19.85
N LYS A 446 1.83 -14.73 20.94
CA LYS A 446 3.05 -14.71 21.75
C LYS A 446 4.30 -15.15 20.97
N ALA A 447 4.18 -16.17 20.12
CA ALA A 447 5.29 -16.65 19.30
C ALA A 447 5.79 -15.58 18.32
N ILE A 448 4.86 -14.89 17.62
CA ILE A 448 5.23 -13.82 16.68
C ILE A 448 5.87 -12.63 17.41
N ILE A 449 5.30 -12.19 18.53
CA ILE A 449 5.85 -11.08 19.34
C ILE A 449 7.27 -11.42 19.84
N SER A 450 7.49 -12.65 20.32
CA SER A 450 8.83 -13.11 20.75
C SER A 450 9.81 -13.12 19.59
N ALA A 451 9.43 -13.70 18.44
CA ALA A 451 10.32 -13.80 17.29
C ALA A 451 10.69 -12.43 16.68
N ALA A 452 9.76 -11.47 16.66
CA ALA A 452 10.04 -10.09 16.23
C ALA A 452 10.98 -9.37 17.21
N THR A 453 10.78 -9.56 18.52
CA THR A 453 11.62 -9.00 19.58
C THR A 453 13.04 -9.57 19.55
N ASP A 454 13.17 -10.90 19.47
CA ASP A 454 14.46 -11.61 19.44
C ASP A 454 15.28 -11.29 18.18
N LYS A 455 14.62 -10.91 17.08
CA LYS A 455 15.25 -10.42 15.84
C LYS A 455 15.57 -8.92 15.86
N GLY A 456 15.22 -8.20 16.94
CA GLY A 456 15.46 -6.77 17.07
C GLY A 456 14.70 -5.92 16.05
N LEU A 457 13.54 -6.38 15.57
CA LEU A 457 12.73 -5.63 14.61
C LEU A 457 12.12 -4.40 15.29
N ASN A 458 12.10 -3.27 14.58
CA ASN A 458 11.23 -2.15 14.94
C ASN A 458 9.80 -2.50 14.52
N PHE A 459 8.92 -2.81 15.47
CA PHE A 459 7.55 -3.23 15.18
C PHE A 459 6.47 -2.49 15.98
N VAL A 460 5.29 -2.38 15.37
CA VAL A 460 4.03 -1.98 16.03
C VAL A 460 3.12 -3.21 16.19
N ILE A 461 2.18 -3.14 17.14
CA ILE A 461 1.11 -4.13 17.32
C ILE A 461 -0.19 -3.49 16.83
N GLU A 462 -0.90 -4.16 15.93
CA GLU A 462 -2.18 -3.70 15.38
C GLU A 462 -3.27 -4.72 15.68
N GLU A 463 -4.31 -4.31 16.41
CA GLU A 463 -5.48 -5.13 16.71
C GLU A 463 -6.42 -5.22 15.51
N GLY A 464 -7.08 -6.36 15.34
CA GLY A 464 -8.05 -6.59 14.27
C GLY A 464 -7.45 -6.95 12.92
N GLU A 465 -6.24 -6.53 12.61
CA GLU A 465 -5.64 -6.74 11.29
C GLU A 465 -5.21 -8.19 10.99
N ALA A 466 -5.22 -9.11 11.98
CA ALA A 466 -4.84 -10.51 11.77
C ALA A 466 -5.66 -11.25 10.69
N ALA A 467 -5.05 -12.27 10.08
CA ALA A 467 -5.73 -13.15 9.14
C ALA A 467 -6.77 -14.02 9.86
N PHE A 468 -7.81 -14.50 9.17
CA PHE A 468 -8.90 -15.24 9.82
C PHE A 468 -8.45 -16.54 10.50
N TYR A 469 -7.34 -17.15 10.06
CA TYR A 469 -6.80 -18.41 10.59
C TYR A 469 -5.63 -18.25 11.58
N GLY A 470 -5.11 -17.03 11.78
CA GLY A 470 -4.00 -16.79 12.71
C GLY A 470 -3.37 -15.39 12.62
N PRO A 471 -2.50 -15.03 13.57
CA PRO A 471 -1.79 -13.77 13.58
C PRO A 471 -0.66 -13.76 12.53
N LYS A 472 -0.21 -12.55 12.18
CA LYS A 472 0.80 -12.33 11.13
C LYS A 472 1.83 -11.28 11.50
N LEU A 473 3.03 -11.44 10.97
CA LEU A 473 4.08 -10.42 10.88
C LEU A 473 4.12 -9.92 9.42
N ASP A 474 3.76 -8.67 9.23
CA ASP A 474 3.85 -7.95 7.95
C ASP A 474 5.03 -6.97 7.96
N PHE A 475 5.59 -6.68 6.78
CA PHE A 475 6.73 -5.77 6.63
C PHE A 475 6.31 -4.52 5.81
N MET A 476 6.02 -3.43 6.52
CA MET A 476 5.57 -2.17 5.95
C MET A 476 6.78 -1.36 5.45
N VAL A 477 7.04 -1.43 4.15
CA VAL A 477 8.14 -0.75 3.46
C VAL A 477 7.68 0.63 3.00
N LYS A 478 8.46 1.68 3.27
CA LYS A 478 8.18 3.00 2.68
C LYS A 478 8.82 3.10 1.30
N ASP A 479 8.05 3.57 0.33
CA ASP A 479 8.62 3.96 -0.96
C ASP A 479 9.33 5.33 -0.88
N ALA A 480 10.06 5.67 -1.95
CA ALA A 480 10.82 6.89 -2.07
C ALA A 480 9.99 8.21 -2.09
N ILE A 481 8.68 8.15 -1.86
CA ILE A 481 7.79 9.31 -1.65
C ILE A 481 6.97 9.21 -0.35
N GLY A 482 7.29 8.23 0.52
CA GLY A 482 6.75 8.11 1.88
C GLY A 482 5.44 7.32 2.02
N ARG A 483 4.93 6.68 0.95
CA ARG A 483 3.76 5.79 1.08
C ARG A 483 4.22 4.45 1.66
N SER A 484 3.44 3.90 2.59
CA SER A 484 3.72 2.61 3.21
C SER A 484 3.07 1.47 2.43
N TRP A 485 3.87 0.49 2.02
CA TRP A 485 3.46 -0.70 1.29
C TRP A 485 3.72 -1.95 2.12
N GLN A 486 2.65 -2.72 2.38
CA GLN A 486 2.78 -4.08 2.91
C GLN A 486 3.45 -4.97 1.85
N LEU A 487 4.75 -5.20 2.01
CA LEU A 487 5.49 -6.31 1.42
C LEU A 487 5.68 -7.38 2.51
N GLY A 488 6.27 -8.53 2.18
CA GLY A 488 6.71 -9.57 3.14
C GLY A 488 5.69 -9.97 4.22
N THR A 489 4.99 -11.09 4.07
CA THR A 489 4.09 -11.60 5.13
C THR A 489 4.52 -12.97 5.65
N ILE A 490 4.41 -13.17 6.96
CA ILE A 490 4.66 -14.44 7.66
C ILE A 490 3.52 -14.69 8.65
N GLN A 491 2.84 -15.83 8.57
CA GLN A 491 1.59 -16.08 9.31
C GLN A 491 1.60 -17.49 9.93
N VAL A 492 1.13 -17.62 11.17
CA VAL A 492 1.12 -18.90 11.91
C VAL A 492 -0.30 -19.48 11.92
N ASP A 493 -0.45 -20.73 11.47
CA ASP A 493 -1.73 -21.39 11.26
C ASP A 493 -1.76 -22.81 11.87
N TYR A 494 -2.65 -22.95 12.85
CA TYR A 494 -3.00 -24.23 13.50
C TYR A 494 -4.35 -24.79 13.00
N ASN A 495 -5.09 -24.01 12.20
CA ASN A 495 -6.45 -24.26 11.76
C ASN A 495 -6.54 -25.09 10.48
N LEU A 496 -5.78 -24.78 9.43
CA LEU A 496 -5.77 -25.62 8.22
C LEU A 496 -5.23 -27.04 8.51
N PRO A 497 -4.16 -27.24 9.30
CA PRO A 497 -3.75 -28.58 9.72
C PRO A 497 -4.84 -29.38 10.45
N LYS A 498 -5.77 -28.69 11.14
CA LYS A 498 -6.91 -29.27 11.86
C LYS A 498 -8.08 -29.58 10.91
N ARG A 499 -8.29 -28.75 9.88
CA ARG A 499 -9.32 -28.92 8.84
C ARG A 499 -9.00 -30.02 7.82
N PHE A 500 -7.72 -30.18 7.45
CA PHE A 500 -7.25 -31.22 6.51
C PHE A 500 -6.83 -32.54 7.18
N ASP A 501 -7.05 -32.67 8.49
CA ASP A 501 -6.56 -33.76 9.35
C ASP A 501 -5.07 -34.12 9.14
N LEU A 502 -4.23 -33.10 8.95
CA LEU A 502 -2.79 -33.31 8.74
C LEU A 502 -2.16 -33.90 10.00
N THR A 503 -1.33 -34.93 9.83
CA THR A 503 -0.64 -35.59 10.95
C THR A 503 0.82 -35.93 10.66
N TYR A 504 1.60 -36.14 11.71
CA TYR A 504 2.91 -36.78 11.69
C TYR A 504 3.03 -37.77 12.85
N LYS A 505 3.92 -38.76 12.73
CA LYS A 505 4.20 -39.72 13.80
C LYS A 505 5.26 -39.17 14.76
N GLY A 506 4.87 -38.94 16.01
CA GLY A 506 5.69 -38.37 17.08
C GLY A 506 6.74 -39.34 17.65
N ALA A 507 7.55 -38.84 18.58
CA ALA A 507 8.56 -39.63 19.28
C ALA A 507 7.97 -40.61 20.30
N ASP A 508 6.70 -40.41 20.70
CA ASP A 508 5.91 -41.29 21.57
C ASP A 508 5.06 -42.32 20.78
N ASP A 509 5.37 -42.50 19.50
CA ASP A 509 4.71 -43.38 18.53
C ASP A 509 3.25 -43.00 18.18
N LYS A 510 2.71 -41.88 18.71
CA LYS A 510 1.35 -41.41 18.40
C LYS A 510 1.32 -40.51 17.15
N PHE A 511 0.12 -40.24 16.66
CA PHE A 511 -0.12 -39.19 15.67
C PHE A 511 -0.31 -37.84 16.35
N HIS A 512 0.44 -36.85 15.89
CA HIS A 512 0.36 -35.44 16.29
C HIS A 512 0.09 -34.59 15.06
N ARG A 513 -0.37 -33.35 15.26
CA ARG A 513 -0.73 -32.42 14.18
C ARG A 513 0.38 -31.37 14.00
N PRO A 514 0.86 -31.12 12.77
CA PRO A 514 1.87 -30.09 12.53
C PRO A 514 1.27 -28.68 12.67
N VAL A 515 2.12 -27.70 12.97
CA VAL A 515 1.82 -26.27 12.82
C VAL A 515 2.24 -25.86 11.41
N MET A 516 1.43 -25.03 10.74
CA MET A 516 1.78 -24.47 9.42
C MET A 516 2.23 -23.02 9.54
N ILE A 517 3.32 -22.66 8.86
CA ILE A 517 3.71 -21.26 8.64
C ILE A 517 3.50 -20.93 7.16
N HIS A 518 2.66 -19.93 6.88
CA HIS A 518 2.49 -19.33 5.54
C HIS A 518 3.54 -18.23 5.38
N ARG A 519 4.24 -18.13 4.25
CA ARG A 519 5.20 -17.03 4.03
C ARG A 519 5.42 -16.62 2.58
N ALA A 520 5.40 -15.31 2.32
CA ALA A 520 5.66 -14.70 1.01
C ALA A 520 6.54 -13.43 1.15
N PRO A 521 7.88 -13.55 1.04
CA PRO A 521 8.83 -12.43 1.12
C PRO A 521 8.60 -11.29 0.13
N PHE A 522 8.28 -11.58 -1.13
CA PHE A 522 7.85 -10.57 -2.10
C PHE A 522 6.37 -10.21 -1.93
N GLY A 523 5.54 -11.18 -1.56
CA GLY A 523 4.08 -11.04 -1.50
C GLY A 523 3.45 -11.52 -2.81
N SER A 524 3.21 -10.60 -3.75
CA SER A 524 2.91 -10.95 -5.15
C SER A 524 3.90 -10.29 -6.10
N MET A 525 4.33 -11.01 -7.13
CA MET A 525 5.32 -10.55 -8.11
C MET A 525 4.87 -9.25 -8.79
N GLU A 526 3.57 -9.15 -9.11
CA GLU A 526 2.93 -7.96 -9.66
C GLU A 526 3.06 -6.74 -8.71
N ARG A 527 2.60 -6.85 -7.45
CA ARG A 527 2.67 -5.73 -6.48
C ARG A 527 4.13 -5.37 -6.15
N PHE A 528 4.98 -6.37 -5.99
CA PHE A 528 6.39 -6.17 -5.68
C PHE A 528 7.14 -5.44 -6.79
N ILE A 529 6.93 -5.81 -8.05
CA ILE A 529 7.56 -5.12 -9.20
C ILE A 529 7.03 -3.69 -9.36
N ALA A 530 5.77 -3.39 -9.01
CA ALA A 530 5.28 -2.02 -8.96
C ALA A 530 5.99 -1.17 -7.90
N VAL A 531 6.07 -1.65 -6.65
CA VAL A 531 6.73 -0.92 -5.57
C VAL A 531 8.23 -0.74 -5.86
N LEU A 532 8.89 -1.76 -6.42
CA LEU A 532 10.28 -1.67 -6.85
C LEU A 532 10.49 -0.65 -7.99
N LEU A 533 9.57 -0.55 -8.96
CA LEU A 533 9.59 0.47 -10.00
C LEU A 533 9.49 1.89 -9.42
N GLU A 534 8.56 2.11 -8.50
CA GLU A 534 8.28 3.42 -7.89
C GLU A 534 9.41 3.85 -6.94
N HIS A 535 9.97 2.91 -6.17
CA HIS A 535 11.13 3.10 -5.31
C HIS A 535 12.40 3.49 -6.10
N THR A 536 12.73 2.70 -7.12
CA THR A 536 13.93 2.91 -7.95
C THR A 536 13.79 4.03 -8.99
N ALA A 537 12.58 4.54 -9.21
CA ALA A 537 12.23 5.33 -10.41
C ALA A 537 12.66 4.62 -11.72
N GLY A 538 12.55 3.29 -11.76
CA GLY A 538 12.98 2.43 -12.87
C GLY A 538 14.50 2.17 -12.97
N ASN A 539 15.31 2.73 -12.09
CA ASN A 539 16.76 2.51 -12.05
C ASN A 539 17.08 1.24 -11.21
N PHE A 540 16.78 0.06 -11.75
CA PHE A 540 16.92 -1.20 -11.02
C PHE A 540 18.38 -1.49 -10.58
N PRO A 541 18.59 -2.27 -9.49
CA PRO A 541 19.88 -2.85 -9.16
C PRO A 541 20.49 -3.61 -10.34
N LEU A 542 21.80 -3.46 -10.57
CA LEU A 542 22.46 -3.90 -11.81
C LEU A 542 22.30 -5.40 -12.10
N TRP A 543 22.24 -6.24 -11.07
CA TRP A 543 22.02 -7.70 -11.20
C TRP A 543 20.63 -8.04 -11.75
N LEU A 544 19.68 -7.14 -11.61
CA LEU A 544 18.27 -7.34 -11.92
C LEU A 544 17.86 -6.76 -13.28
N THR A 545 18.49 -5.66 -13.70
CA THR A 545 18.17 -4.91 -14.93
C THR A 545 18.13 -5.83 -16.16
N PRO A 546 17.09 -5.73 -17.03
CA PRO A 546 17.00 -6.50 -18.28
C PRO A 546 18.24 -6.36 -19.15
N ASP A 547 18.57 -5.12 -19.48
CA ASP A 547 19.67 -4.71 -20.35
C ASP A 547 20.67 -3.90 -19.49
N GLN A 548 21.85 -4.44 -19.25
CA GLN A 548 22.87 -3.79 -18.41
C GLN A 548 23.75 -2.84 -19.22
N VAL A 549 24.04 -3.23 -20.47
CA VAL A 549 24.99 -2.56 -21.35
C VAL A 549 24.36 -2.34 -22.73
N ILE A 550 24.53 -1.16 -23.31
CA ILE A 550 24.23 -0.90 -24.72
C ILE A 550 25.50 -0.49 -25.48
N LEU A 551 25.82 -1.23 -26.53
CA LEU A 551 26.95 -0.97 -27.42
C LEU A 551 26.54 -0.01 -28.53
N LEU A 552 27.27 1.10 -28.65
CA LEU A 552 26.98 2.24 -29.51
C LEU A 552 28.13 2.46 -30.53
N PRO A 553 28.19 1.67 -31.63
CA PRO A 553 29.14 1.92 -32.71
C PRO A 553 28.87 3.28 -33.36
N ILE A 554 29.90 4.11 -33.51
CA ILE A 554 29.79 5.45 -34.11
C ILE A 554 29.62 5.42 -35.64
N SER A 555 29.91 4.28 -36.28
CA SER A 555 29.63 4.02 -37.70
C SER A 555 29.57 2.52 -37.96
N GLU A 556 29.02 2.13 -39.12
CA GLU A 556 28.91 0.73 -39.56
C GLU A 556 30.27 0.00 -39.60
N LYS A 557 31.38 0.72 -39.85
CA LYS A 557 32.74 0.15 -39.86
C LYS A 557 33.05 -0.65 -38.58
N TYR A 558 32.63 -0.12 -37.43
CA TYR A 558 33.02 -0.61 -36.11
C TYR A 558 32.07 -1.69 -35.56
N GLN A 559 31.01 -2.04 -36.30
CA GLN A 559 30.03 -3.08 -35.89
C GLN A 559 30.73 -4.41 -35.59
N LYS A 560 31.69 -4.83 -36.43
CA LYS A 560 32.43 -6.10 -36.25
C LYS A 560 33.35 -6.16 -35.03
N TYR A 561 33.71 -5.01 -34.46
CA TYR A 561 34.39 -4.97 -33.17
C TYR A 561 33.36 -4.97 -32.04
N SER A 562 32.30 -4.18 -32.14
CA SER A 562 31.19 -4.22 -31.18
C SER A 562 30.52 -5.60 -31.06
N GLU A 563 30.43 -6.39 -32.13
CA GLU A 563 29.95 -7.78 -32.11
C GLU A 563 30.85 -8.70 -31.25
N LYS A 564 32.17 -8.53 -31.32
CA LYS A 564 33.12 -9.27 -30.47
C LYS A 564 33.05 -8.82 -29.00
N VAL A 565 32.79 -7.54 -28.77
CA VAL A 565 32.56 -7.00 -27.42
C VAL A 565 31.25 -7.57 -26.84
N LEU A 566 30.18 -7.64 -27.64
CA LEU A 566 28.91 -8.28 -27.27
C LEU A 566 29.15 -9.73 -26.86
N GLU A 567 29.77 -10.53 -27.73
CA GLU A 567 30.11 -11.92 -27.47
C GLU A 567 30.97 -12.08 -26.20
N SER A 568 31.92 -11.18 -25.94
CA SER A 568 32.76 -11.21 -24.74
C SER A 568 31.98 -10.90 -23.44
N LEU A 569 30.99 -10.02 -23.51
CA LEU A 569 30.09 -9.68 -22.39
C LEU A 569 29.09 -10.80 -22.13
N GLU A 570 28.45 -11.35 -23.18
CA GLU A 570 27.47 -12.44 -23.07
C GLU A 570 28.11 -13.74 -22.54
N ASN A 571 29.31 -14.10 -23.02
CA ASN A 571 30.11 -15.20 -22.46
C ASN A 571 30.54 -14.96 -21.00
N SER A 572 30.40 -13.72 -20.50
CA SER A 572 30.66 -13.34 -19.10
C SER A 572 29.36 -13.22 -18.28
N GLU A 573 28.21 -13.65 -18.81
CA GLU A 573 26.85 -13.51 -18.24
C GLU A 573 26.34 -12.05 -18.13
N ILE A 574 27.03 -11.09 -18.76
CA ILE A 574 26.65 -9.68 -18.80
C ILE A 574 25.67 -9.45 -19.95
N ARG A 575 24.54 -8.80 -19.63
CA ARG A 575 23.40 -8.63 -20.53
C ARG A 575 23.57 -7.37 -21.34
N ALA A 576 24.08 -7.53 -22.55
CA ALA A 576 24.40 -6.44 -23.47
C ALA A 576 23.51 -6.47 -24.73
N LEU A 577 23.34 -5.32 -25.38
CA LEU A 577 22.67 -5.23 -26.70
C LEU A 577 23.41 -4.25 -27.63
N LEU A 578 23.26 -4.42 -28.94
CA LEU A 578 23.98 -3.66 -29.95
C LEU A 578 23.05 -2.74 -30.76
N ASP A 579 23.26 -1.42 -30.67
CA ASP A 579 22.50 -0.45 -31.47
C ASP A 579 23.15 -0.22 -32.84
N THR A 580 22.78 -1.05 -33.82
CA THR A 580 23.23 -0.94 -35.21
C THR A 580 22.53 0.16 -36.02
N ARG A 581 21.53 0.89 -35.47
CA ARG A 581 20.72 1.86 -36.22
C ARG A 581 21.60 2.95 -36.86
N ASN A 582 21.24 3.40 -38.06
CA ASN A 582 21.91 4.53 -38.73
C ASN A 582 21.38 5.87 -38.17
N GLU A 583 21.77 6.15 -36.94
CA GLU A 583 21.35 7.31 -36.13
C GLU A 583 22.57 7.95 -35.45
N LYS A 584 22.53 9.27 -35.26
CA LYS A 584 23.65 10.01 -34.62
C LYS A 584 23.90 9.47 -33.20
N THR A 585 25.15 9.27 -32.81
CA THR A 585 25.53 8.71 -31.49
C THR A 585 24.89 9.45 -30.33
N GLY A 586 24.81 10.78 -30.36
CA GLY A 586 24.13 11.58 -29.33
C GLY A 586 22.61 11.31 -29.20
N ARG A 587 21.94 10.85 -30.27
CA ARG A 587 20.56 10.35 -30.19
C ARG A 587 20.52 8.97 -29.56
N LYS A 588 21.42 8.05 -29.95
CA LYS A 588 21.49 6.71 -29.34
C LYS A 588 21.76 6.77 -27.83
N ILE A 589 22.67 7.66 -27.40
CA ILE A 589 22.92 7.98 -25.98
C ILE A 589 21.64 8.50 -25.32
N ARG A 590 20.92 9.45 -25.94
CA ARG A 590 19.65 9.95 -25.39
C ARG A 590 18.59 8.84 -25.28
N ASP A 591 18.44 7.99 -26.29
CA ASP A 591 17.50 6.87 -26.28
C ASP A 591 17.84 5.89 -25.14
N ALA A 592 19.13 5.62 -24.90
CA ALA A 592 19.62 4.76 -23.82
C ALA A 592 19.41 5.37 -22.41
N GLU A 593 19.69 6.68 -22.24
CA GLU A 593 19.44 7.40 -20.99
C GLU A 593 17.94 7.45 -20.65
N VAL A 594 17.05 7.55 -21.67
CA VAL A 594 15.59 7.45 -21.49
C VAL A 594 15.16 6.03 -21.15
N ASN A 595 15.79 5.01 -21.74
CA ASN A 595 15.58 3.59 -21.40
C ASN A 595 16.28 3.16 -20.08
N LYS A 596 16.98 4.06 -19.40
CA LYS A 596 17.67 3.82 -18.11
C LYS A 596 18.70 2.68 -18.18
N ILE A 597 19.31 2.47 -19.35
CA ILE A 597 20.31 1.40 -19.53
C ILE A 597 21.58 1.80 -18.73
N PRO A 598 22.00 1.01 -17.71
CA PRO A 598 23.02 1.44 -16.75
C PRO A 598 24.34 1.87 -17.38
N PHE A 599 24.79 1.17 -18.43
CA PHE A 599 26.04 1.48 -19.12
C PHE A 599 25.85 1.59 -20.64
N MET A 600 26.40 2.66 -21.20
CA MET A 600 26.51 2.91 -22.63
C MET A 600 27.98 2.79 -23.03
N VAL A 601 28.29 1.89 -23.95
CA VAL A 601 29.66 1.65 -24.42
C VAL A 601 29.80 2.17 -25.84
N ILE A 602 30.56 3.25 -26.00
CA ILE A 602 30.79 3.91 -27.29
C ILE A 602 32.01 3.27 -27.96
N VAL A 603 31.87 2.93 -29.24
CA VAL A 603 32.89 2.18 -29.99
C VAL A 603 33.21 2.91 -31.30
N GLY A 604 34.47 3.33 -31.45
CA GLY A 604 35.01 3.98 -32.65
C GLY A 604 36.38 3.46 -33.06
N GLU A 605 37.06 4.25 -33.90
CA GLU A 605 38.34 3.93 -34.54
C GLU A 605 39.43 3.63 -33.49
N LYS A 606 39.61 4.57 -32.54
CA LYS A 606 40.55 4.45 -31.43
C LYS A 606 40.27 3.22 -30.55
N GLU A 607 39.00 2.94 -30.29
CA GLU A 607 38.58 1.81 -29.44
C GLU A 607 38.86 0.46 -30.12
N GLU A 608 38.65 0.33 -31.43
CA GLU A 608 39.04 -0.87 -32.19
C GLU A 608 40.57 -1.01 -32.31
N GLU A 609 41.29 0.05 -32.64
CA GLU A 609 42.76 0.05 -32.75
C GLU A 609 43.45 -0.36 -31.44
N THR A 610 42.99 0.20 -30.32
CA THR A 610 43.61 -0.03 -29.00
C THR A 610 43.01 -1.21 -28.22
N ARG A 611 41.94 -1.83 -28.75
CA ARG A 611 41.13 -2.88 -28.09
C ARG A 611 40.59 -2.45 -26.73
N THR A 612 40.01 -1.26 -26.69
CA THR A 612 39.37 -0.68 -25.50
C THR A 612 37.90 -0.36 -25.75
N LEU A 613 37.23 0.16 -24.73
CA LEU A 613 35.83 0.58 -24.69
C LEU A 613 35.76 1.98 -24.09
N SER A 614 35.02 2.92 -24.68
CA SER A 614 34.62 4.16 -24.00
C SER A 614 33.32 3.89 -23.23
N VAL A 615 33.31 4.09 -21.92
CA VAL A 615 32.19 3.69 -21.04
C VAL A 615 31.54 4.91 -20.41
N ARG A 616 30.22 5.03 -20.57
CA ARG A 616 29.38 6.06 -19.95
C ARG A 616 28.32 5.39 -19.06
N LYS A 617 28.10 5.88 -17.85
CA LYS A 617 27.08 5.39 -16.90
C LYS A 617 25.86 6.30 -16.90
N HIS A 618 24.66 5.71 -16.78
CA HIS A 618 23.39 6.44 -16.72
C HIS A 618 23.39 7.46 -15.57
N GLY A 619 22.99 8.70 -15.84
CA GLY A 619 22.91 9.78 -14.85
C GLY A 619 24.25 10.37 -14.38
N GLU A 620 25.32 9.57 -14.27
CA GLU A 620 26.66 10.01 -13.84
C GLU A 620 27.50 10.60 -15.00
N GLY A 621 27.43 10.02 -16.19
CA GLY A 621 28.19 10.50 -17.36
C GLY A 621 29.39 9.62 -17.73
N ASP A 622 30.45 10.24 -18.25
CA ASP A 622 31.61 9.53 -18.81
C ASP A 622 32.50 8.94 -17.70
N LEU A 623 32.80 7.64 -17.79
CA LEU A 623 33.73 6.92 -16.92
C LEU A 623 35.11 6.72 -17.58
N GLY A 624 35.30 7.16 -18.83
CA GLY A 624 36.56 7.07 -19.54
C GLY A 624 36.72 5.77 -20.34
N THR A 625 37.93 5.21 -20.33
CA THR A 625 38.34 4.11 -21.21
C THR A 625 38.75 2.87 -20.41
N PHE A 626 38.18 1.72 -20.75
CA PHE A 626 38.42 0.41 -20.13
C PHE A 626 38.88 -0.61 -21.17
N ARG A 627 39.62 -1.65 -20.77
CA ARG A 627 39.68 -2.91 -21.53
C ARG A 627 38.43 -3.75 -21.30
N ILE A 628 38.19 -4.74 -22.16
CA ILE A 628 37.00 -5.59 -22.11
C ILE A 628 36.96 -6.36 -20.78
N GLU A 629 38.09 -6.93 -20.36
CA GLU A 629 38.24 -7.73 -19.13
C GLU A 629 38.14 -6.88 -17.86
N GLU A 630 38.63 -5.63 -17.92
CA GLU A 630 38.53 -4.65 -16.85
C GLU A 630 37.06 -4.22 -16.65
N PHE A 631 36.34 -3.97 -17.75
CA PHE A 631 34.92 -3.62 -17.72
C PHE A 631 34.05 -4.80 -17.25
N ILE A 632 34.32 -6.03 -17.69
CA ILE A 632 33.66 -7.26 -17.18
C ILE A 632 33.83 -7.38 -15.66
N SER A 633 35.04 -7.12 -15.15
CA SER A 633 35.34 -7.18 -13.72
C SER A 633 34.60 -6.09 -12.93
N PHE A 634 34.58 -4.86 -13.47
CA PHE A 634 33.87 -3.72 -12.89
C PHE A 634 32.35 -3.93 -12.81
N ILE A 635 31.71 -4.45 -13.86
CA ILE A 635 30.27 -4.78 -13.85
C ILE A 635 29.96 -5.79 -12.73
N LYS A 636 30.79 -6.83 -12.57
CA LYS A 636 30.60 -7.84 -11.52
C LYS A 636 30.84 -7.27 -10.12
N GLU A 637 31.70 -6.27 -9.96
CA GLU A 637 31.84 -5.54 -8.69
C GLU A 637 30.58 -4.71 -8.37
N GLU A 638 30.06 -3.95 -9.34
CA GLU A 638 28.83 -3.13 -9.18
C GLU A 638 27.59 -4.00 -8.86
N GLU A 639 27.46 -5.20 -9.44
CA GLU A 639 26.41 -6.16 -9.07
C GLU A 639 26.54 -6.61 -7.59
N ASN A 640 27.74 -6.98 -7.15
CA ASN A 640 28.02 -7.46 -5.79
C ASN A 640 27.88 -6.38 -4.70
N LYS A 641 27.83 -5.08 -5.04
CA LYS A 641 27.56 -4.00 -4.08
C LYS A 641 26.11 -4.00 -3.57
N THR A 642 25.17 -4.46 -4.41
CA THR A 642 23.74 -4.51 -4.08
C THR A 642 23.28 -5.91 -3.69
N LEU A 643 23.73 -6.94 -4.41
CA LEU A 643 23.36 -8.33 -4.16
C LEU A 643 23.99 -8.85 -2.84
N LYS A 644 23.17 -9.03 -1.79
CA LYS A 644 23.64 -9.63 -0.54
C LYS A 644 23.91 -11.13 -0.73
N LYS A 645 24.50 -11.78 0.27
CA LYS A 645 24.72 -13.24 0.29
C LYS A 645 23.80 -13.90 1.32
N PHE A 646 23.11 -14.94 0.88
CA PHE A 646 22.37 -15.91 1.70
C PHE A 646 23.23 -17.15 1.92
#